data_AF-A0A2Z5G877-F1
#
_entry.id   AF-A0A2Z5G877-F1
#
_cell.length_a   1.000
_cell.length_b   1.000
_cell.length_c   1.000
_cell.angle_alpha   90.00
_cell.angle_beta   90.00
_cell.angle_gamma   90.00
#
_symmetry.space_group_name_H-M   'P 1'
#
loop_
_entity.id
_entity.type
_entity.pdbx_description
1 polymer ?
#
loop_
_entity_poly.entity_id
_entity_poly.type
_entity_poly.pdbx_seq_one_letter_code
_entity_poly.pdbx_strand_id
1 'polypeptide(L)'
;MTASTPASGSSSVLDYSPESYVIQRYATDITYAADGTGERIITVQVKVQSEAAVRQFGVLEFPYESRNEHLDFVYVRVRKADGTLIATSDADAQDQPAEVTRQAPFYSDIRNKQLPVKSLSVGDRLEYQVRQVRTVPAAPGHFWFTQNFLKDAVVLEETVSLTVPKQKYVQVESPDNKPAISETGDQKIYRWKSTQLEKTKAPDDKAKKPVIVEPPPSIAVTTFKSWEEVGRWYGDLQKDRVAVTPSIQAKANELVKGVTTEEDKIAAIYTYVSTQYRYIGVAFGIGRYQPHSADDVMQNQYGDCKDKHTLLASLLKAAGYDAWPVLVGSQHVLQSNVPSPGQFDHVITAVTLNKSVLWMDSTSEVAPFRMLFSGLRDKQVLGIPNNSTPVLMKTPANPPFEPFDKFDAEGTLASDGTLNAHFKVSLRGDDELLYRIGFHQVPRVQWNTLIQNVSYASGFSGTTSNVDASSPEKLAQPFEVSYDYTRKEFADWSNRRILPLMPPYTFAYSEDDPKPAETILLGGPANFDLRTAIVLPHEYRAELPPAVKLQTSFGSYSTAYSQNDGKLVVDRVIHIIPRELPAAQWDEYIKFEKAVVADEGTYIQLIGAGAKTPDNLAASNPEAADLVQQASAEIRLHNYDAAREKLDRAKSLNPTEAGVWAEYGYIDLMQHRDEEGIEAYKNELKNHPENLGAYRGLAWIQFRAKHEDEAVATDRALLQAAPTDVEGHQQLAGLLVRQKRFAEATPILQEAVALAPGKQNLQVMLGSTELLAGEKEKGTATLRQLLSSASDQGTLNDASYLLANAGVELPLARASCEKALRLLDEETSKLTLTAITDDNLRHMAGLAATWDTMAWILYRQGEFNNALKYGQAAWMLDQRPAIATHLGQIYEKLGKKAEAIKSYQFAIASATVPDSNGVDDARTRLKSLALSDLSPVEKSKLSGELGHLQSIQISLPTKKAGSADLFVLFSPGHVEEVQFLHGEEALRPSTALLKKGAFDVPFPPGSGARIVRRGILSCSDVSKACQFTMLPPESVRRD
;
A
#
# COMPACT_ATOMS: atom_id res chain seq x y z
N MET A 1 68.71 21.46 16.23
CA MET A 1 67.37 21.71 16.78
C MET A 1 66.44 21.95 15.62
N THR A 2 65.51 21.03 15.45
CA THR A 2 64.73 20.72 14.25
C THR A 2 63.50 21.60 14.13
N ALA A 3 63.27 22.10 12.92
CA ALA A 3 62.02 22.72 12.50
C ALA A 3 60.92 21.65 12.45
N SER A 4 59.81 21.89 13.16
CA SER A 4 58.62 21.05 13.11
C SER A 4 57.78 21.41 11.89
N THR A 5 57.75 20.49 10.93
CA THR A 5 56.78 20.41 9.83
C THR A 5 55.35 20.30 10.40
N PRO A 6 54.34 20.97 9.83
CA PRO A 6 52.95 20.73 10.21
C PRO A 6 52.55 19.33 9.75
N ALA A 7 51.99 18.54 10.67
CA ALA A 7 51.44 17.23 10.36
C ALA A 7 50.32 17.37 9.35
N SER A 8 50.47 16.68 8.20
CA SER A 8 49.39 16.41 7.27
C SER A 8 48.34 15.56 7.99
N GLY A 9 47.24 16.19 8.41
CA GLY A 9 46.05 15.45 8.84
C GLY A 9 45.58 14.59 7.69
N SER A 10 45.65 13.27 7.85
CA SER A 10 45.01 12.33 6.94
C SER A 10 43.51 12.59 6.98
N SER A 11 42.96 13.21 5.94
CA SER A 11 41.53 13.09 5.67
C SER A 11 41.23 11.60 5.53
N SER A 12 40.46 11.03 6.45
CA SER A 12 39.87 9.71 6.24
C SER A 12 39.11 9.78 4.92
N VAL A 13 39.63 9.12 3.89
CA VAL A 13 38.95 9.03 2.59
C VAL A 13 37.66 8.27 2.85
N LEU A 14 36.52 8.96 2.79
CA LEU A 14 35.21 8.32 2.92
C LEU A 14 35.08 7.27 1.82
N ASP A 15 34.88 6.01 2.22
CA ASP A 15 34.74 4.89 1.30
C ASP A 15 33.31 4.83 0.75
N TYR A 16 33.15 5.19 -0.53
CA TYR A 16 31.89 5.14 -1.27
C TYR A 16 31.75 3.88 -2.14
N SER A 17 32.59 2.86 -1.96
CA SER A 17 32.47 1.59 -2.69
C SER A 17 31.11 0.88 -2.57
N PRO A 18 30.30 1.06 -1.49
CA PRO A 18 28.95 0.48 -1.42
C PRO A 18 27.90 1.23 -2.25
N GLU A 19 28.17 2.45 -2.70
CA GLU A 19 27.21 3.24 -3.48
C GLU A 19 26.99 2.62 -4.87
N SER A 20 25.76 2.62 -5.37
CA SER A 20 25.48 2.10 -6.72
C SER A 20 26.24 2.87 -7.82
N TYR A 21 26.44 4.17 -7.59
CA TYR A 21 27.24 5.08 -8.40
C TYR A 21 27.65 6.28 -7.55
N VAL A 22 28.70 6.98 -7.98
CA VAL A 22 29.14 8.24 -7.35
C VAL A 22 29.18 9.33 -8.41
N ILE A 23 28.51 10.45 -8.17
CA ILE A 23 28.59 11.61 -9.05
C ILE A 23 29.86 12.36 -8.68
N GLN A 24 30.88 12.25 -9.54
CA GLN A 24 32.17 12.89 -9.31
C GLN A 24 32.10 14.39 -9.57
N ARG A 25 31.30 14.79 -10.56
CA ARG A 25 31.05 16.18 -10.90
C ARG A 25 29.66 16.34 -11.49
N TYR A 26 28.91 17.33 -11.02
CA TYR A 26 27.66 17.78 -11.60
C TYR A 26 27.69 19.30 -11.73
N ALA A 27 27.85 19.81 -12.94
CA ALA A 27 27.92 21.25 -13.20
C ALA A 27 26.74 21.69 -14.05
N THR A 28 26.02 22.72 -13.60
CA THR A 28 24.95 23.39 -14.36
C THR A 28 25.35 24.82 -14.63
N ASP A 29 25.60 25.15 -15.89
CA ASP A 29 25.93 26.51 -16.34
C ASP A 29 24.74 27.11 -17.08
N ILE A 30 24.19 28.20 -16.57
CA ILE A 30 23.01 28.87 -17.12
C ILE A 30 23.42 30.26 -17.59
N THR A 31 23.10 30.59 -18.84
CA THR A 31 23.33 31.92 -19.41
C THR A 31 22.03 32.48 -19.96
N TYR A 32 21.68 33.71 -19.58
CA TYR A 32 20.55 34.43 -20.14
C TYR A 32 21.00 35.71 -20.84
N ALA A 33 20.32 36.05 -21.93
CA ALA A 33 20.38 37.35 -22.58
C ALA A 33 19.34 38.32 -21.98
N ALA A 34 19.43 39.59 -22.37
CA ALA A 34 18.56 40.64 -21.83
C ALA A 34 17.07 40.46 -22.20
N ASP A 35 16.79 39.79 -23.32
CA ASP A 35 15.45 39.49 -23.84
C ASP A 35 14.81 38.23 -23.23
N GLY A 36 15.54 37.50 -22.38
CA GLY A 36 15.06 36.26 -21.75
C GLY A 36 15.37 34.97 -22.51
N THR A 37 15.98 35.05 -23.70
CA THR A 37 16.58 33.88 -24.37
C THR A 37 17.85 33.44 -23.63
N GLY A 38 18.32 32.23 -23.86
CA GLY A 38 19.48 31.72 -23.13
C GLY A 38 19.82 30.27 -23.41
N GLU A 39 20.73 29.74 -22.62
CA GLU A 39 21.09 28.33 -22.66
C GLU A 39 21.41 27.80 -21.26
N ARG A 40 21.19 26.50 -21.10
CA ARG A 40 21.56 25.72 -19.93
C ARG A 40 22.44 24.56 -20.40
N ILE A 41 23.63 24.47 -19.83
CA ILE A 41 24.60 23.40 -20.09
C ILE A 41 24.75 22.57 -18.82
N ILE A 42 24.48 21.27 -18.92
CA ILE A 42 24.63 20.33 -17.81
C ILE A 42 25.80 19.41 -18.14
N THR A 43 26.83 19.41 -17.30
CA THR A 43 28.02 18.57 -17.45
C THR A 43 28.13 17.61 -16.27
N VAL A 44 28.12 16.31 -16.54
CA VAL A 44 28.10 15.28 -15.49
C VAL A 44 29.20 14.25 -15.70
N GLN A 45 29.83 13.84 -14.59
CA GLN A 45 30.74 12.71 -14.52
C GLN A 45 30.28 11.76 -13.43
N VAL A 46 29.99 10.52 -13.81
CA VAL A 46 29.48 9.48 -12.92
C VAL A 46 30.43 8.29 -12.93
N LYS A 47 30.86 7.86 -11.74
CA LYS A 47 31.52 6.57 -11.54
C LYS A 47 30.45 5.50 -11.34
N VAL A 48 30.38 4.53 -12.25
CA VAL A 48 29.40 3.44 -12.20
C VAL A 48 29.98 2.28 -11.40
N GLN A 49 29.28 1.83 -10.35
CA GLN A 49 29.80 0.83 -9.40
C GLN A 49 28.91 -0.41 -9.26
N SER A 50 27.72 -0.42 -9.88
CA SER A 50 26.77 -1.54 -9.82
C SER A 50 26.02 -1.74 -11.13
N GLU A 51 25.48 -2.94 -11.34
CA GLU A 51 24.60 -3.25 -12.48
C GLU A 51 23.30 -2.44 -12.45
N ALA A 52 22.81 -2.07 -11.27
CA ALA A 52 21.65 -1.18 -11.14
C ALA A 52 21.93 0.18 -11.77
N ALA A 53 23.12 0.75 -11.50
CA ALA A 53 23.55 1.99 -12.13
C ALA A 53 23.77 1.86 -13.65
N VAL A 54 24.27 0.71 -14.13
CA VAL A 54 24.36 0.44 -15.58
C VAL A 54 22.98 0.51 -16.24
N ARG A 55 21.94 -0.06 -15.61
CA ARG A 55 20.56 0.02 -16.12
C ARG A 55 20.00 1.44 -16.04
N GLN A 56 20.21 2.13 -14.92
CA GLN A 56 19.75 3.50 -14.70
C GLN A 56 20.33 4.48 -15.74
N PHE A 57 21.63 4.39 -16.02
CA PHE A 57 22.31 5.26 -16.98
C PHE A 57 22.43 4.65 -18.38
N GLY A 58 21.78 3.51 -18.64
CA GLY A 58 21.83 2.83 -19.93
C GLY A 58 21.14 3.62 -21.05
N VAL A 59 20.19 4.47 -20.70
CA VAL A 59 19.56 5.45 -21.59
C VAL A 59 19.49 6.78 -20.86
N LEU A 60 20.07 7.82 -21.45
CA LEU A 60 19.92 9.18 -20.95
C LEU A 60 18.67 9.81 -21.56
N GLU A 61 17.81 10.40 -20.75
CA GLU A 61 16.55 11.01 -21.19
C GLU A 61 16.41 12.43 -20.62
N PHE A 62 16.12 13.40 -21.50
CA PHE A 62 15.90 14.78 -21.12
C PHE A 62 14.65 15.35 -21.81
N PRO A 63 13.67 15.89 -21.05
CA PRO A 63 12.53 16.60 -21.61
C PRO A 63 12.89 18.04 -22.00
N TYR A 64 12.24 18.58 -23.04
CA TYR A 64 12.38 19.98 -23.44
C TYR A 64 11.10 20.52 -24.13
N GLU A 65 10.91 21.85 -24.11
CA GLU A 65 9.75 22.54 -24.70
C GLU A 65 10.01 22.82 -26.20
N SER A 66 9.61 21.92 -27.09
CA SER A 66 10.13 21.92 -28.47
C SER A 66 9.76 23.12 -29.35
N ARG A 67 8.77 23.94 -28.97
CA ARG A 67 8.49 25.19 -29.70
C ARG A 67 9.37 26.36 -29.24
N ASN A 68 9.88 26.33 -28.01
CA ASN A 68 10.70 27.42 -27.43
C ASN A 68 12.17 27.04 -27.29
N GLU A 69 12.49 25.76 -27.35
CA GLU A 69 13.79 25.21 -26.97
C GLU A 69 14.31 24.17 -27.96
N HIS A 70 15.62 24.03 -28.00
CA HIS A 70 16.34 22.94 -28.64
C HIS A 70 17.24 22.25 -27.63
N LEU A 71 17.40 20.93 -27.76
CA LEU A 71 18.23 20.13 -26.87
C LEU A 71 19.21 19.27 -27.66
N ASP A 72 20.49 19.36 -27.29
CA ASP A 72 21.59 18.65 -27.93
C ASP A 72 22.44 17.91 -26.89
N PHE A 73 22.81 16.66 -27.19
CA PHE A 73 23.89 15.99 -26.48
C PHE A 73 25.23 16.44 -27.07
N VAL A 74 25.92 17.37 -26.42
CA VAL A 74 27.23 17.88 -26.89
C VAL A 74 28.27 16.76 -26.94
N TYR A 75 28.29 15.92 -25.91
CA TYR A 75 28.99 14.64 -25.96
C TYR A 75 28.38 13.67 -24.94
N VAL A 76 28.42 12.37 -25.25
CA VAL A 76 28.21 11.27 -24.30
C VAL A 76 29.29 10.23 -24.53
N ARG A 77 30.03 9.87 -23.49
CA ARG A 77 31.15 8.94 -23.60
C ARG A 77 31.38 8.12 -22.34
N VAL A 78 31.77 6.87 -22.55
CA VAL A 78 32.14 5.92 -21.51
C VAL A 78 33.66 5.75 -21.52
N ARG A 79 34.29 5.98 -20.38
CA ARG A 79 35.72 5.73 -20.17
C ARG A 79 35.89 4.42 -19.40
N LYS A 80 36.54 3.47 -20.04
CA LYS A 80 36.88 2.15 -19.50
C LYS A 80 38.09 2.23 -18.56
N ALA A 81 38.29 1.18 -17.76
CA ALA A 81 39.40 1.08 -16.83
C ALA A 81 40.79 1.06 -17.51
N ASP A 82 40.87 0.55 -18.74
CA ASP A 82 42.08 0.53 -19.57
C ASP A 82 42.38 1.89 -20.26
N GLY A 83 41.53 2.90 -20.04
CA GLY A 83 41.62 4.21 -20.66
C GLY A 83 40.88 4.35 -21.98
N THR A 84 40.35 3.26 -22.54
CA THR A 84 39.55 3.26 -23.77
C THR A 84 38.33 4.18 -23.62
N LEU A 85 38.06 4.98 -24.65
CA LEU A 85 36.95 5.94 -24.69
C LEU A 85 35.95 5.53 -25.78
N ILE A 86 34.71 5.28 -25.38
CA ILE A 86 33.62 4.90 -26.28
C ILE A 86 32.63 6.05 -26.32
N ALA A 87 32.47 6.70 -27.48
CA ALA A 87 31.52 7.79 -27.66
C ALA A 87 30.18 7.29 -28.22
N THR A 88 29.09 7.90 -27.77
CA THR A 88 27.77 7.76 -28.36
C THR A 88 27.43 9.07 -29.07
N SER A 89 26.99 9.01 -30.33
CA SER A 89 26.70 10.19 -31.14
C SER A 89 25.30 10.73 -30.82
N ASP A 90 25.10 12.04 -30.80
CA ASP A 90 23.75 12.65 -30.73
C ASP A 90 22.86 12.22 -31.91
N ALA A 91 23.45 11.82 -33.04
CA ALA A 91 22.73 11.26 -34.18
C ALA A 91 22.06 9.90 -33.86
N ASP A 92 22.48 9.22 -32.79
CA ASP A 92 21.83 7.99 -32.30
C ASP A 92 20.66 8.31 -31.35
N ALA A 93 20.41 9.58 -31.04
CA ALA A 93 19.34 10.00 -30.15
C ALA A 93 17.97 9.81 -30.82
N GLN A 94 17.00 9.37 -30.03
CA GLN A 94 15.60 9.29 -30.41
C GLN A 94 14.85 10.46 -29.79
N ASP A 95 14.21 11.25 -30.63
CA ASP A 95 13.37 12.35 -30.21
C ASP A 95 11.89 11.96 -30.38
N GLN A 96 11.14 11.94 -29.29
CA GLN A 96 9.74 11.53 -29.28
C GLN A 96 8.85 12.49 -28.48
N PRO A 97 7.57 12.67 -28.89
CA PRO A 97 6.61 13.40 -28.07
C PRO A 97 6.49 12.76 -26.69
N ALA A 98 6.44 13.57 -25.63
CA ALA A 98 6.13 13.10 -24.29
C ALA A 98 4.72 12.47 -24.23
N GLU A 99 4.43 11.69 -23.19
CA GLU A 99 3.14 10.99 -23.06
C GLU A 99 1.94 11.94 -23.11
N VAL A 100 2.01 13.05 -22.37
CA VAL A 100 0.99 14.11 -22.40
C VAL A 100 0.80 14.70 -23.80
N THR A 101 1.88 14.87 -24.57
CA THR A 101 1.82 15.33 -25.96
C THR A 101 1.17 14.30 -26.88
N ARG A 102 1.35 13.00 -26.63
CA ARG A 102 0.68 11.93 -27.41
C ARG A 102 -0.82 11.87 -27.12
N GLN A 103 -1.23 12.14 -25.88
CA GLN A 103 -2.64 12.13 -25.48
C GLN A 103 -3.36 13.43 -25.89
N ALA A 104 -2.68 14.58 -25.88
CA ALA A 104 -3.23 15.88 -26.25
C ALA A 104 -2.25 16.72 -27.10
N PRO A 105 -2.05 16.37 -28.39
CA PRO A 105 -1.06 17.02 -29.27
C PRO A 105 -1.27 18.52 -29.49
N PHE A 106 -2.50 19.01 -29.33
CA PHE A 106 -2.83 20.43 -29.44
C PHE A 106 -2.38 21.27 -28.23
N TYR A 107 -2.19 20.63 -27.07
CA TYR A 107 -2.05 21.31 -25.77
C TYR A 107 -0.64 21.22 -25.20
N SER A 108 0.18 20.27 -25.65
CA SER A 108 1.58 20.12 -25.21
C SER A 108 2.54 20.09 -26.40
N ASP A 109 3.70 20.72 -26.23
CA ASP A 109 4.85 20.64 -27.15
C ASP A 109 6.09 20.02 -26.51
N ILE A 110 5.92 19.35 -25.36
CA ILE A 110 7.02 18.66 -24.70
C ILE A 110 7.46 17.47 -25.55
N ARG A 111 8.77 17.34 -25.69
CA ARG A 111 9.43 16.19 -26.30
C ARG A 111 10.50 15.66 -25.37
N ASN A 112 10.75 14.35 -25.43
CA ASN A 112 11.83 13.69 -24.71
C ASN A 112 12.89 13.26 -25.72
N LYS A 113 14.12 13.76 -25.55
CA LYS A 113 15.28 13.30 -26.31
C LYS A 113 15.98 12.21 -25.50
N GLN A 114 16.00 11.00 -26.03
CA GLN A 114 16.58 9.82 -25.40
C GLN A 114 17.84 9.37 -26.15
N LEU A 115 18.92 9.05 -25.44
CA LEU A 115 20.16 8.59 -26.03
C LEU A 115 20.67 7.32 -25.32
N PRO A 116 20.65 6.14 -25.98
CA PRO A 116 21.20 4.92 -25.40
C PRO A 116 22.72 4.99 -25.28
N VAL A 117 23.26 4.73 -24.09
CA VAL A 117 24.70 4.80 -23.82
C VAL A 117 25.40 3.54 -24.29
N LYS A 118 26.32 3.67 -25.26
CA LYS A 118 27.07 2.53 -25.80
C LYS A 118 28.04 1.94 -24.77
N SER A 119 27.96 0.63 -24.62
CA SER A 119 28.95 -0.18 -23.90
C SER A 119 29.24 0.28 -22.47
N LEU A 120 28.23 0.73 -21.72
CA LEU A 120 28.38 1.03 -20.29
C LEU A 120 28.48 -0.26 -19.46
N SER A 121 29.41 -0.32 -18.51
CA SER A 121 29.62 -1.49 -17.64
C SER A 121 30.03 -1.05 -16.23
N VAL A 122 29.93 -1.98 -15.27
CA VAL A 122 30.39 -1.75 -13.89
C VAL A 122 31.88 -1.41 -13.88
N GLY A 123 32.25 -0.36 -13.12
CA GLY A 123 33.62 0.14 -13.03
C GLY A 123 33.94 1.25 -14.01
N ASP A 124 33.10 1.51 -15.01
CA ASP A 124 33.32 2.58 -15.98
C ASP A 124 33.05 3.97 -15.39
N ARG A 125 33.56 4.99 -16.09
CA ARG A 125 33.16 6.39 -15.88
C ARG A 125 32.32 6.86 -17.05
N LEU A 126 31.08 7.24 -16.79
CA LEU A 126 30.21 7.91 -17.74
C LEU A 126 30.44 9.42 -17.66
N GLU A 127 30.70 10.04 -18.81
CA GLU A 127 30.86 11.49 -18.93
C GLU A 127 29.88 11.98 -20.00
N TYR A 128 29.05 12.97 -19.67
CA TYR A 128 28.17 13.60 -20.66
C TYR A 128 28.02 15.09 -20.46
N GLN A 129 27.68 15.77 -21.55
CA GLN A 129 27.28 17.17 -21.54
C GLN A 129 26.03 17.34 -22.40
N VAL A 130 25.01 17.96 -21.83
CA VAL A 130 23.74 18.29 -22.48
C VAL A 130 23.61 19.80 -22.56
N ARG A 131 23.18 20.30 -23.71
CA ARG A 131 22.93 21.72 -23.94
C ARG A 131 21.47 21.91 -24.33
N GLN A 132 20.77 22.72 -23.56
CA GLN A 132 19.38 23.13 -23.80
C GLN A 132 19.39 24.62 -24.11
N VAL A 133 18.94 25.00 -25.31
CA VAL A 133 18.93 26.37 -25.80
C VAL A 133 17.51 26.86 -25.87
N ARG A 134 17.20 27.98 -25.21
CA ARG A 134 15.91 28.66 -25.29
C ARG A 134 15.98 29.75 -26.36
N THR A 135 15.30 29.52 -27.47
CA THR A 135 15.26 30.40 -28.63
C THR A 135 14.12 31.42 -28.55
N VAL A 136 13.04 31.10 -27.83
CA VAL A 136 11.91 32.01 -27.60
C VAL A 136 11.66 32.15 -26.09
N PRO A 137 11.66 33.37 -25.53
CA PRO A 137 11.38 33.58 -24.12
C PRO A 137 9.88 33.40 -23.83
N ALA A 138 9.55 32.72 -22.74
CA ALA A 138 8.16 32.56 -22.29
C ALA A 138 7.50 33.91 -21.92
N ALA A 139 8.30 34.85 -21.40
CA ALA A 139 7.92 36.23 -21.17
C ALA A 139 9.02 37.13 -21.74
N PRO A 140 8.76 37.90 -22.82
CA PRO A 140 9.78 38.76 -23.41
C PRO A 140 10.44 39.68 -22.39
N GLY A 141 11.76 39.65 -22.33
CA GLY A 141 12.53 40.43 -21.35
C GLY A 141 12.53 39.83 -19.94
N HIS A 142 11.99 38.64 -19.69
CA HIS A 142 11.99 38.02 -18.37
C HIS A 142 12.48 36.57 -18.44
N PHE A 143 13.13 36.13 -17.37
CA PHE A 143 13.47 34.74 -17.09
C PHE A 143 13.33 34.43 -15.60
N TRP A 144 13.12 33.16 -15.30
CA TRP A 144 13.06 32.59 -13.95
C TRP A 144 13.44 31.12 -14.00
N PHE A 145 13.96 30.58 -12.91
CA PHE A 145 14.17 29.15 -12.72
C PHE A 145 14.31 28.81 -11.24
N THR A 146 14.14 27.53 -10.93
CA THR A 146 14.46 26.97 -9.61
C THR A 146 15.49 25.86 -9.78
N GLN A 147 16.31 25.63 -8.74
CA GLN A 147 17.30 24.56 -8.71
C GLN A 147 17.41 24.01 -7.29
N ASN A 148 17.41 22.68 -7.17
CA ASN A 148 17.75 21.96 -5.94
C ASN A 148 19.12 21.31 -6.09
N PHE A 149 19.90 21.29 -5.01
CA PHE A 149 21.10 20.48 -4.94
C PHE A 149 20.72 19.01 -4.75
N LEU A 150 21.49 18.10 -5.35
CA LEU A 150 21.23 16.67 -5.28
C LEU A 150 21.44 16.15 -3.84
N LYS A 151 20.44 15.47 -3.29
CA LYS A 151 20.50 14.89 -1.93
C LYS A 151 20.46 13.36 -1.91
N ASP A 152 19.98 12.74 -2.99
CA ASP A 152 19.66 11.30 -3.06
C ASP A 152 20.80 10.43 -3.62
N ALA A 153 21.98 11.01 -3.82
CA ALA A 153 23.19 10.32 -4.28
C ALA A 153 24.43 10.99 -3.69
N VAL A 154 25.53 10.25 -3.58
CA VAL A 154 26.83 10.85 -3.23
C VAL A 154 27.31 11.73 -4.39
N VAL A 155 27.52 13.02 -4.10
CA VAL A 155 28.00 14.03 -5.05
C VAL A 155 29.25 14.71 -4.51
N LEU A 156 30.39 14.46 -5.16
CA LEU A 156 31.69 14.98 -4.72
C LEU A 156 31.90 16.45 -5.05
N GLU A 157 31.33 16.90 -6.17
CA GLU A 157 31.36 18.29 -6.60
C GLU A 157 30.08 18.62 -7.35
N GLU A 158 29.28 19.53 -6.81
CA GLU A 158 28.14 20.11 -7.50
C GLU A 158 28.33 21.62 -7.65
N THR A 159 28.18 22.14 -8.87
CA THR A 159 28.26 23.57 -9.14
C THR A 159 27.09 24.05 -9.96
N VAL A 160 26.61 25.24 -9.63
CA VAL A 160 25.60 25.96 -10.41
C VAL A 160 26.18 27.33 -10.73
N SER A 161 26.13 27.75 -11.99
CA SER A 161 26.50 29.10 -12.41
C SER A 161 25.36 29.76 -13.17
N LEU A 162 25.13 31.04 -12.88
CA LEU A 162 24.18 31.88 -13.59
C LEU A 162 24.92 33.11 -14.13
N THR A 163 24.96 33.26 -15.44
CA THR A 163 25.54 34.40 -16.16
C THR A 163 24.44 35.23 -16.80
N VAL A 164 24.42 36.54 -16.50
CA VAL A 164 23.38 37.48 -16.97
C VAL A 164 24.02 38.81 -17.37
N PRO A 165 23.36 39.65 -18.19
CA PRO A 165 23.86 40.98 -18.49
C PRO A 165 23.92 41.82 -17.22
N LYS A 166 24.99 42.60 -17.03
CA LYS A 166 25.27 43.33 -15.79
C LYS A 166 24.13 44.29 -15.39
N GLN A 167 23.50 44.91 -16.38
CA GLN A 167 22.39 45.86 -16.17
C GLN A 167 21.03 45.19 -15.95
N LYS A 168 20.94 43.86 -16.05
CA LYS A 168 19.68 43.15 -15.87
C LYS A 168 19.33 43.07 -14.39
N TYR A 169 18.11 43.49 -14.03
CA TYR A 169 17.58 43.20 -12.70
C TYR A 169 17.36 41.70 -12.55
N VAL A 170 17.96 41.12 -11.51
CA VAL A 170 17.81 39.70 -11.17
C VAL A 170 17.72 39.59 -9.66
N GLN A 171 16.61 39.03 -9.18
CA GLN A 171 16.45 38.58 -7.81
C GLN A 171 16.87 37.12 -7.69
N VAL A 172 17.66 36.83 -6.67
CA VAL A 172 18.20 35.50 -6.39
C VAL A 172 17.91 35.19 -4.92
N GLU A 173 17.07 34.19 -4.67
CA GLU A 173 16.77 33.66 -3.35
C GLU A 173 17.50 32.32 -3.18
N SER A 174 18.33 32.21 -2.14
CA SER A 174 19.15 31.03 -1.89
C SER A 174 19.54 30.97 -0.41
N PRO A 175 18.57 30.67 0.49
CA PRO A 175 18.70 30.90 1.93
C PRO A 175 19.82 30.07 2.55
N ASP A 176 19.96 28.81 2.14
CA ASP A 176 20.89 27.85 2.75
C ASP A 176 22.30 27.89 2.13
N ASN A 177 22.46 28.48 0.95
CA ASN A 177 23.73 28.49 0.22
C ASN A 177 23.88 29.77 -0.61
N LYS A 178 24.60 30.78 -0.11
CA LYS A 178 24.73 32.07 -0.83
C LYS A 178 25.72 31.97 -2.00
N PRO A 179 25.42 32.59 -3.17
CA PRO A 179 26.34 32.57 -4.31
C PRO A 179 27.57 33.45 -4.09
N ALA A 180 28.70 33.02 -4.65
CA ALA A 180 29.81 33.92 -4.97
C ALA A 180 29.46 34.74 -6.23
N ILE A 181 29.54 36.07 -6.13
CA ILE A 181 29.17 36.99 -7.21
C ILE A 181 30.42 37.64 -7.79
N SER A 182 30.54 37.64 -9.12
CA SER A 182 31.62 38.32 -9.84
C SER A 182 31.09 39.05 -11.07
N GLU A 183 31.80 40.07 -11.54
CA GLU A 183 31.49 40.77 -12.79
C GLU A 183 32.66 40.65 -13.75
N THR A 184 32.37 40.34 -15.02
CA THR A 184 33.38 40.22 -16.08
C THR A 184 32.84 40.90 -17.33
N GLY A 185 33.48 42.01 -17.75
CA GLY A 185 32.99 42.81 -18.87
C GLY A 185 31.59 43.35 -18.61
N ASP A 186 30.64 43.04 -19.50
CA ASP A 186 29.23 43.42 -19.38
C ASP A 186 28.33 42.31 -18.79
N GLN A 187 28.93 41.33 -18.11
CA GLN A 187 28.24 40.21 -17.49
C GLN A 187 28.40 40.20 -15.97
N LYS A 188 27.35 39.73 -15.29
CA LYS A 188 27.33 39.40 -13.87
C LYS A 188 27.14 37.90 -13.72
N ILE A 189 27.95 37.27 -12.86
CA ILE A 189 28.00 35.83 -12.69
C ILE A 189 27.77 35.48 -11.22
N TYR A 190 26.81 34.60 -10.96
CA TYR A 190 26.51 34.01 -9.65
C TYR A 190 26.99 32.56 -9.67
N ARG A 191 27.74 32.12 -8.65
CA ARG A 191 28.24 30.74 -8.56
C ARG A 191 27.94 30.13 -7.20
N TRP A 192 27.35 28.95 -7.22
CA TRP A 192 27.14 28.12 -6.06
C TRP A 192 27.99 26.86 -6.13
N LYS A 193 28.35 26.34 -4.96
CA LYS A 193 29.01 25.06 -4.80
C LYS A 193 28.30 24.27 -3.71
N SER A 194 28.13 22.97 -3.93
CA SER A 194 27.57 22.04 -2.96
C SER A 194 28.30 20.70 -3.06
N THR A 195 28.18 19.89 -2.00
CA THR A 195 28.59 18.50 -1.96
C THR A 195 27.55 17.71 -1.17
N GLN A 196 27.33 16.45 -1.55
CA GLN A 196 26.57 15.49 -0.75
C GLN A 196 27.49 14.31 -0.46
N LEU A 197 28.06 14.31 0.74
CA LEU A 197 29.06 13.32 1.17
C LEU A 197 28.45 12.23 2.06
N GLU A 198 27.18 12.37 2.44
CA GLU A 198 26.47 11.33 3.17
C GLU A 198 26.14 10.16 2.24
N LYS A 199 26.38 8.94 2.75
CA LYS A 199 26.03 7.71 2.02
C LYS A 199 24.52 7.63 1.81
N THR A 200 24.11 7.06 0.68
CA THR A 200 22.69 6.87 0.40
C THR A 200 22.09 5.94 1.46
N LYS A 201 21.06 6.42 2.15
CA LYS A 201 20.30 5.60 3.09
C LYS A 201 19.32 4.77 2.28
N ALA A 202 19.14 3.50 2.67
CA ALA A 202 17.99 2.75 2.19
C ALA A 202 16.72 3.54 2.53
N PRO A 203 15.71 3.59 1.64
CA PRO A 203 14.43 4.18 1.97
C PRO A 203 13.96 3.58 3.30
N ASP A 204 13.76 4.43 4.30
CA ASP A 204 13.17 3.99 5.56
C ASP A 204 11.68 3.75 5.29
N ASP A 205 11.25 2.48 5.37
CA ASP A 205 9.86 2.09 5.17
C ASP A 205 8.93 2.77 6.19
N LYS A 206 9.46 3.28 7.32
CA LYS A 206 8.70 4.05 8.31
C LYS A 206 8.55 5.54 7.97
N ALA A 207 9.31 6.09 7.02
CA ALA A 207 9.40 7.53 6.78
C ALA A 207 8.64 8.02 5.52
N LYS A 208 7.79 7.18 4.92
CA LYS A 208 7.05 7.54 3.68
C LYS A 208 5.55 7.65 3.92
N LYS A 209 5.11 8.66 4.68
CA LYS A 209 3.88 9.35 4.30
C LYS A 209 4.25 10.38 3.22
N PRO A 210 3.44 10.54 2.16
CA PRO A 210 3.71 11.55 1.15
C PRO A 210 3.88 12.89 1.85
N VAL A 211 5.01 13.55 1.61
CA VAL A 211 5.21 14.93 2.05
C VAL A 211 4.10 15.74 1.38
N ILE A 212 3.08 16.15 2.15
CA ILE A 212 1.87 16.81 1.63
C ILE A 212 2.22 18.15 0.96
N VAL A 213 3.37 18.73 1.30
CA VAL A 213 3.86 20.00 0.75
C VAL A 213 5.35 19.95 0.51
N GLU A 214 5.76 20.04 -0.75
CA GLU A 214 7.18 20.04 -1.11
C GLU A 214 7.92 21.24 -0.50
N PRO A 215 9.16 21.05 0.00
CA PRO A 215 9.93 22.13 0.59
C PRO A 215 10.33 23.18 -0.48
N PRO A 216 10.61 24.42 -0.07
CA PRO A 216 11.09 25.46 -0.98
C PRO A 216 12.38 25.05 -1.71
N PRO A 217 12.60 25.55 -2.94
CA PRO A 217 13.80 25.22 -3.70
C PRO A 217 15.07 25.81 -3.07
N SER A 218 16.21 25.15 -3.28
CA SER A 218 17.52 25.62 -2.78
C SER A 218 17.95 26.94 -3.41
N ILE A 219 17.64 27.12 -4.69
CA ILE A 219 17.85 28.35 -5.45
C ILE A 219 16.55 28.69 -6.19
N ALA A 220 16.08 29.92 -6.07
CA ALA A 220 15.04 30.48 -6.91
C ALA A 220 15.50 31.81 -7.51
N VAL A 221 15.32 31.97 -8.82
CA VAL A 221 15.72 33.17 -9.56
C VAL A 221 14.54 33.72 -10.31
N THR A 222 14.38 35.05 -10.28
CA THR A 222 13.37 35.76 -11.06
C THR A 222 13.88 37.14 -11.49
N THR A 223 13.32 37.63 -12.58
CA THR A 223 13.55 38.98 -13.11
C THR A 223 12.30 39.86 -13.00
N PHE A 224 11.18 39.30 -12.55
CA PHE A 224 10.00 40.08 -12.16
C PHE A 224 10.30 40.78 -10.84
N LYS A 225 9.91 42.05 -10.72
CA LYS A 225 10.15 42.86 -9.51
C LYS A 225 9.02 42.75 -8.49
N SER A 226 7.85 42.29 -8.92
CA SER A 226 6.66 42.23 -8.08
C SER A 226 5.64 41.23 -8.60
N TRP A 227 4.75 40.79 -7.71
CA TRP A 227 3.59 39.96 -8.08
C TRP A 227 2.62 40.68 -9.02
N GLU A 228 2.58 42.01 -8.97
CA GLU A 228 1.83 42.85 -9.90
C GLU A 228 2.35 42.71 -11.33
N GLU A 229 3.67 42.67 -11.56
CA GLU A 229 4.25 42.42 -12.88
C GLU A 229 3.92 41.00 -13.38
N VAL A 230 4.02 39.99 -12.50
CA VAL A 230 3.67 38.58 -12.83
C VAL A 230 2.19 38.50 -13.24
N GLY A 231 1.30 39.08 -12.44
CA GLY A 231 -0.14 39.06 -12.69
C GLY A 231 -0.54 39.82 -13.95
N ARG A 232 0.08 40.97 -14.23
CA ARG A 232 -0.16 41.70 -15.49
C ARG A 232 0.27 40.90 -16.71
N TRP A 233 1.47 40.33 -16.67
CA TRP A 233 1.96 39.49 -17.75
C TRP A 233 1.02 38.31 -18.02
N TYR A 234 0.59 37.59 -16.97
CA TYR A 234 -0.37 36.50 -17.14
C TYR A 234 -1.73 36.98 -17.64
N GLY A 235 -2.26 38.08 -17.09
CA GLY A 235 -3.52 38.68 -17.53
C GLY A 235 -3.51 39.08 -19.01
N ASP A 236 -2.39 39.60 -19.52
CA ASP A 236 -2.22 39.93 -20.94
C ASP A 236 -2.29 38.70 -21.85
N LEU A 237 -1.81 37.52 -21.39
CA LEU A 237 -1.93 36.27 -22.15
C LEU A 237 -3.38 35.81 -22.31
N GLN A 238 -4.24 36.13 -21.33
CA GLN A 238 -5.63 35.70 -21.27
C GLN A 238 -6.62 36.71 -21.86
N LYS A 239 -6.32 38.01 -21.80
CA LYS A 239 -7.25 39.12 -22.08
C LYS A 239 -8.11 38.94 -23.34
N ASP A 240 -7.50 38.57 -24.46
CA ASP A 240 -8.19 38.40 -25.74
C ASP A 240 -8.87 37.02 -25.87
N ARG A 241 -8.50 36.07 -25.01
CA ARG A 241 -9.02 34.69 -25.00
C ARG A 241 -10.38 34.59 -24.32
N VAL A 242 -10.70 35.52 -23.41
CA VAL A 242 -11.98 35.61 -22.71
C VAL A 242 -13.03 36.49 -23.42
N ALA A 243 -12.90 36.65 -24.73
CA ALA A 243 -13.82 37.46 -25.51
C ALA A 243 -15.23 36.84 -25.54
N VAL A 244 -16.27 37.67 -25.36
CA VAL A 244 -17.66 37.24 -25.52
C VAL A 244 -18.02 37.30 -27.00
N THR A 245 -18.02 36.13 -27.63
CA THR A 245 -18.45 35.97 -29.03
C THR A 245 -19.96 35.67 -29.10
N PRO A 246 -20.59 35.76 -30.29
CA PRO A 246 -22.03 35.48 -30.43
C PRO A 246 -22.44 34.08 -29.94
N SER A 247 -21.58 33.07 -30.16
CA SER A 247 -21.76 31.69 -29.69
C SER A 247 -21.71 31.60 -28.16
N ILE A 248 -20.73 32.24 -27.53
CA ILE A 248 -20.61 32.33 -26.06
C ILE A 248 -21.82 33.05 -25.46
N GLN A 249 -22.24 34.17 -26.04
CA GLN A 249 -23.43 34.91 -25.57
C GLN A 249 -24.70 34.08 -25.68
N ALA A 250 -24.89 33.36 -26.80
CA ALA A 250 -26.06 32.52 -27.00
C ALA A 250 -26.11 31.38 -25.97
N LYS A 251 -24.98 30.72 -25.71
CA LYS A 251 -24.88 29.67 -24.69
C LYS A 251 -25.10 30.21 -23.29
N ALA A 252 -24.54 31.36 -22.92
CA ALA A 252 -24.78 31.97 -21.61
C ALA A 252 -26.27 32.29 -21.40
N ASN A 253 -26.94 32.87 -22.40
CA ASN A 253 -28.38 33.18 -22.36
C ASN A 253 -29.25 31.91 -22.19
N GLU A 254 -28.85 30.81 -22.84
CA GLU A 254 -29.49 29.50 -22.69
C GLU A 254 -29.39 28.98 -21.25
N LEU A 255 -28.19 29.01 -20.67
CA LEU A 255 -27.90 28.46 -19.34
C LEU A 255 -28.60 29.20 -18.20
N VAL A 256 -28.77 30.52 -18.33
CA VAL A 256 -29.42 31.36 -17.29
C VAL A 256 -30.92 31.52 -17.50
N LYS A 257 -31.49 30.94 -18.56
CA LYS A 257 -32.91 31.09 -18.89
C LYS A 257 -33.80 30.52 -17.79
N GLY A 258 -34.64 31.36 -17.20
CA GLY A 258 -35.57 30.96 -16.13
C GLY A 258 -34.91 30.85 -14.75
N VAL A 259 -33.62 31.13 -14.62
CA VAL A 259 -32.90 31.18 -13.34
C VAL A 259 -33.00 32.59 -12.76
N THR A 260 -33.43 32.71 -11.50
CA THR A 260 -33.82 33.99 -10.93
C THR A 260 -32.72 34.67 -10.11
N THR A 261 -31.99 33.92 -9.26
CA THR A 261 -30.98 34.52 -8.38
C THR A 261 -29.64 34.67 -9.10
N GLU A 262 -28.82 35.65 -8.68
CA GLU A 262 -27.49 35.86 -9.27
C GLU A 262 -26.56 34.67 -9.04
N GLU A 263 -26.57 34.12 -7.82
CA GLU A 263 -25.74 32.97 -7.45
C GLU A 263 -26.15 31.70 -8.21
N ASP A 264 -27.45 31.44 -8.39
CA ASP A 264 -27.91 30.27 -9.17
C ASP A 264 -27.52 30.38 -10.65
N LYS A 265 -27.48 31.60 -11.22
CA LYS A 265 -27.01 31.81 -12.60
C LYS A 265 -25.52 31.46 -12.72
N ILE A 266 -24.72 31.90 -11.76
CA ILE A 266 -23.28 31.56 -11.70
C ILE A 266 -23.11 30.06 -11.52
N ALA A 267 -23.88 29.44 -10.63
CA ALA A 267 -23.85 27.99 -10.37
C ALA A 267 -24.26 27.17 -11.61
N ALA A 268 -25.25 27.62 -12.38
CA ALA A 268 -25.67 26.97 -13.62
C ALA A 268 -24.55 27.00 -14.68
N ILE A 269 -23.90 28.15 -14.87
CA ILE A 269 -22.77 28.29 -15.80
C ILE A 269 -21.58 27.46 -15.33
N TYR A 270 -21.24 27.50 -14.04
CA TYR A 270 -20.19 26.67 -13.44
C TYR A 270 -20.47 25.19 -13.69
N THR A 271 -21.68 24.71 -13.40
CA THR A 271 -22.07 23.31 -13.56
C THR A 271 -21.91 22.86 -15.01
N TYR A 272 -22.31 23.70 -15.96
CA TYR A 272 -22.12 23.44 -17.38
C TYR A 272 -20.64 23.28 -17.75
N VAL A 273 -19.78 24.23 -17.35
CA VAL A 273 -18.34 24.16 -17.68
C VAL A 273 -17.64 23.02 -16.96
N SER A 274 -18.01 22.76 -15.70
CA SER A 274 -17.43 21.69 -14.90
C SER A 274 -17.74 20.33 -15.55
N THR A 275 -19.03 20.02 -15.79
CA THR A 275 -19.48 18.68 -16.15
C THR A 275 -19.46 18.36 -17.66
N GLN A 276 -19.45 19.36 -18.55
CA GLN A 276 -19.54 19.14 -20.00
C GLN A 276 -18.20 19.19 -20.72
N TYR A 277 -17.11 19.55 -20.02
CA TYR A 277 -15.78 19.74 -20.61
C TYR A 277 -14.76 18.88 -19.89
N ARG A 278 -14.17 17.93 -20.60
CA ARG A 278 -13.17 17.02 -20.02
C ARG A 278 -11.87 17.77 -19.70
N TYR A 279 -11.32 17.53 -18.52
CA TYR A 279 -10.06 18.08 -18.08
C TYR A 279 -8.88 17.28 -18.67
N ILE A 280 -7.85 18.00 -19.12
CA ILE A 280 -6.56 17.40 -19.48
C ILE A 280 -5.48 18.18 -18.74
N GLY A 281 -4.81 17.54 -17.78
CA GLY A 281 -3.75 18.18 -16.99
C GLY A 281 -2.49 18.43 -17.84
N VAL A 282 -2.35 19.62 -18.40
CA VAL A 282 -1.14 20.05 -19.12
C VAL A 282 -0.44 21.16 -18.35
N ALA A 283 0.62 20.80 -17.61
CA ALA A 283 1.37 21.72 -16.75
C ALA A 283 2.66 22.31 -17.38
N PHE A 284 2.95 22.01 -18.65
CA PHE A 284 4.26 22.26 -19.27
C PHE A 284 4.16 22.62 -20.77
N GLY A 285 5.17 23.31 -21.33
CA GLY A 285 5.20 23.71 -22.76
C GLY A 285 4.73 25.14 -23.08
N ILE A 286 4.56 25.50 -24.37
CA ILE A 286 3.93 26.79 -24.77
C ILE A 286 2.51 26.93 -24.20
N GLY A 287 1.79 25.80 -24.16
CA GLY A 287 0.50 25.69 -23.49
C GLY A 287 0.59 25.81 -21.98
N ARG A 288 1.75 26.06 -21.36
CA ARG A 288 1.85 26.19 -19.89
C ARG A 288 1.11 27.42 -19.37
N TYR A 289 1.27 28.57 -20.04
CA TYR A 289 0.76 29.85 -19.50
C TYR A 289 -0.37 30.45 -20.32
N GLN A 290 -0.31 30.39 -21.66
CA GLN A 290 -1.34 31.01 -22.50
C GLN A 290 -2.51 30.05 -22.74
N PRO A 291 -3.77 30.44 -22.42
CA PRO A 291 -4.94 29.63 -22.74
C PRO A 291 -5.36 29.76 -24.20
N HIS A 292 -6.15 28.80 -24.66
CA HIS A 292 -6.90 28.84 -25.92
C HIS A 292 -8.08 29.81 -25.81
N SER A 293 -8.67 30.20 -26.95
CA SER A 293 -9.86 31.07 -26.92
C SER A 293 -11.07 30.32 -26.36
N ALA A 294 -12.02 31.03 -25.75
CA ALA A 294 -13.24 30.40 -25.23
C ALA A 294 -14.04 29.64 -26.30
N ASP A 295 -14.06 30.11 -27.55
CA ASP A 295 -14.69 29.38 -28.66
C ASP A 295 -13.95 28.09 -29.01
N ASP A 296 -12.61 28.09 -29.01
CA ASP A 296 -11.83 26.87 -29.25
C ASP A 296 -12.12 25.83 -28.16
N VAL A 297 -12.15 26.25 -26.88
CA VAL A 297 -12.47 25.36 -25.76
C VAL A 297 -13.91 24.84 -25.87
N MET A 298 -14.86 25.72 -26.19
CA MET A 298 -16.27 25.36 -26.41
C MET A 298 -16.44 24.34 -27.55
N GLN A 299 -15.71 24.52 -28.65
CA GLN A 299 -15.76 23.65 -29.81
C GLN A 299 -15.07 22.30 -29.55
N ASN A 300 -13.95 22.30 -28.83
CA ASN A 300 -13.15 21.10 -28.58
C ASN A 300 -13.74 20.20 -27.49
N GLN A 301 -14.53 20.74 -26.55
CA GLN A 301 -15.13 20.03 -25.42
C GLN A 301 -14.12 19.41 -24.43
N TYR A 302 -12.87 19.90 -24.43
CA TYR A 302 -11.86 19.57 -23.43
C TYR A 302 -10.85 20.71 -23.27
N GLY A 303 -10.15 20.75 -22.15
CA GLY A 303 -9.11 21.74 -21.87
C GLY A 303 -8.42 21.53 -20.52
N ASP A 304 -7.34 22.26 -20.29
CA ASP A 304 -6.65 22.29 -19.00
C ASP A 304 -7.21 23.39 -18.07
N CYS A 305 -6.52 23.71 -16.97
CA CYS A 305 -7.06 24.52 -15.88
C CYS A 305 -7.38 25.97 -16.32
N LYS A 306 -6.48 26.57 -17.09
CA LYS A 306 -6.66 27.92 -17.65
C LYS A 306 -7.67 27.95 -18.79
N ASP A 307 -7.83 26.86 -19.54
CA ASP A 307 -8.82 26.77 -20.62
C ASP A 307 -10.24 26.66 -20.05
N LYS A 308 -10.44 25.80 -19.04
CA LYS A 308 -11.74 25.73 -18.33
C LYS A 308 -12.05 27.04 -17.62
N HIS A 309 -11.06 27.69 -16.99
CA HIS A 309 -11.22 29.04 -16.47
C HIS A 309 -11.61 30.04 -17.58
N THR A 310 -10.95 30.01 -18.73
CA THR A 310 -11.21 30.94 -19.85
C THR A 310 -12.64 30.80 -20.38
N LEU A 311 -13.13 29.57 -20.56
CA LEU A 311 -14.51 29.33 -20.97
C LEU A 311 -15.50 29.79 -19.88
N LEU A 312 -15.26 29.43 -18.61
CA LEU A 312 -16.10 29.84 -17.49
C LEU A 312 -16.18 31.36 -17.38
N ALA A 313 -15.04 32.05 -17.44
CA ALA A 313 -14.97 33.49 -17.37
C ALA A 313 -15.72 34.17 -18.52
N SER A 314 -15.64 33.63 -19.74
CA SER A 314 -16.33 34.19 -20.90
C SER A 314 -17.85 34.04 -20.83
N LEU A 315 -18.33 32.88 -20.39
CA LEU A 315 -19.77 32.64 -20.17
C LEU A 315 -20.31 33.49 -19.03
N LEU A 316 -19.56 33.62 -17.93
CA LEU A 316 -19.92 34.49 -16.82
C LEU A 316 -19.96 35.96 -17.24
N LYS A 317 -18.97 36.41 -18.01
CA LYS A 317 -18.92 37.77 -18.57
C LYS A 317 -20.11 38.06 -19.47
N ALA A 318 -20.50 37.10 -20.32
CA ALA A 318 -21.70 37.20 -21.15
C ALA A 318 -23.01 37.27 -20.34
N ALA A 319 -23.01 36.71 -19.12
CA ALA A 319 -24.12 36.79 -18.16
C ALA A 319 -24.04 38.02 -17.23
N GLY A 320 -23.03 38.89 -17.38
CA GLY A 320 -22.87 40.12 -16.60
C GLY A 320 -21.98 40.01 -15.37
N TYR A 321 -21.24 38.92 -15.20
CA TYR A 321 -20.34 38.70 -14.05
C TYR A 321 -18.88 38.73 -14.48
N ASP A 322 -18.08 39.55 -13.80
CA ASP A 322 -16.65 39.70 -14.10
C ASP A 322 -15.83 38.65 -13.33
N ALA A 323 -15.49 37.56 -14.02
CA ALA A 323 -14.65 36.49 -13.48
C ALA A 323 -13.19 36.68 -13.87
N TRP A 324 -12.28 36.23 -13.00
CA TRP A 324 -10.84 36.44 -13.15
C TRP A 324 -10.02 35.25 -12.64
N PRO A 325 -8.79 35.05 -13.16
CA PRO A 325 -7.98 33.89 -12.83
C PRO A 325 -7.31 34.06 -11.46
N VAL A 326 -7.13 32.94 -10.79
CA VAL A 326 -6.35 32.81 -9.56
C VAL A 326 -5.27 31.76 -9.81
N LEU A 327 -4.00 32.14 -9.70
CA LEU A 327 -2.88 31.22 -9.84
C LEU A 327 -2.55 30.59 -8.48
N VAL A 328 -2.44 29.26 -8.46
CA VAL A 328 -2.26 28.46 -7.24
C VAL A 328 -1.06 27.52 -7.40
N GLY A 329 -0.28 27.38 -6.33
CA GLY A 329 0.66 26.27 -6.15
C GLY A 329 -0.03 25.15 -5.39
N SER A 330 -0.49 24.12 -6.10
CA SER A 330 -1.30 23.03 -5.55
C SER A 330 -0.49 22.09 -4.66
N GLN A 331 0.81 21.95 -4.88
CA GLN A 331 1.71 21.05 -4.12
C GLN A 331 2.79 21.77 -3.29
N HIS A 332 2.85 23.11 -3.30
CA HIS A 332 3.93 23.88 -2.65
C HIS A 332 3.39 25.06 -1.85
N VAL A 333 4.17 25.53 -0.88
CA VAL A 333 3.92 26.83 -0.22
C VAL A 333 4.46 27.96 -1.11
N LEU A 334 3.64 28.98 -1.35
CA LEU A 334 4.07 30.17 -2.08
C LEU A 334 5.13 30.96 -1.28
N GLN A 335 6.28 31.19 -1.89
CA GLN A 335 7.32 32.09 -1.37
C GLN A 335 6.97 33.53 -1.74
N SER A 336 6.27 34.24 -0.85
CA SER A 336 5.76 35.59 -1.10
C SER A 336 6.82 36.64 -1.46
N ASN A 337 8.09 36.40 -1.10
CA ASN A 337 9.21 37.28 -1.42
C ASN A 337 9.81 37.05 -2.82
N VAL A 338 9.44 35.98 -3.54
CA VAL A 338 10.00 35.63 -4.85
C VAL A 338 8.93 35.73 -5.95
N PRO A 339 8.67 36.90 -6.54
CA PRO A 339 7.65 37.03 -7.57
C PRO A 339 8.05 36.23 -8.83
N SER A 340 7.45 35.05 -9.02
CA SER A 340 7.80 34.14 -10.11
C SER A 340 6.57 33.35 -10.56
N PRO A 341 6.27 33.32 -11.87
CA PRO A 341 5.18 32.49 -12.38
C PRO A 341 5.47 30.99 -12.26
N GLY A 342 6.75 30.60 -12.08
CA GLY A 342 7.14 29.21 -11.89
C GLY A 342 6.70 28.59 -10.55
N GLN A 343 6.13 29.38 -9.63
CA GLN A 343 5.59 28.88 -8.36
C GLN A 343 4.14 28.37 -8.46
N PHE A 344 3.48 28.53 -9.62
CA PHE A 344 2.10 28.13 -9.83
C PHE A 344 2.02 26.95 -10.80
N ASP A 345 1.16 25.98 -10.46
CA ASP A 345 0.91 24.76 -11.22
C ASP A 345 -0.58 24.58 -11.58
N HIS A 346 -1.46 25.42 -11.02
CA HIS A 346 -2.91 25.34 -11.18
C HIS A 346 -3.58 26.71 -11.32
N VAL A 347 -4.75 26.74 -11.97
CA VAL A 347 -5.57 27.95 -12.15
C VAL A 347 -7.01 27.67 -11.75
N ILE A 348 -7.53 28.48 -10.84
CA ILE A 348 -8.95 28.47 -10.42
C ILE A 348 -9.63 29.79 -10.80
N THR A 349 -10.95 29.85 -10.67
CA THR A 349 -11.76 31.01 -11.05
C THR A 349 -12.29 31.73 -9.83
N ALA A 350 -12.27 33.07 -9.87
CA ALA A 350 -12.94 33.90 -8.88
C ALA A 350 -13.90 34.90 -9.53
N VAL A 351 -14.99 35.23 -8.84
CA VAL A 351 -15.98 36.24 -9.23
C VAL A 351 -16.25 37.14 -8.03
N THR A 352 -16.32 38.45 -8.24
CA THR A 352 -16.77 39.38 -7.20
C THR A 352 -18.29 39.52 -7.26
N LEU A 353 -18.98 39.10 -6.20
CA LEU A 353 -20.43 39.24 -6.04
C LEU A 353 -20.72 39.89 -4.68
N ASN A 354 -21.49 40.98 -4.67
CA ASN A 354 -21.88 41.70 -3.43
C ASN A 354 -20.69 42.06 -2.50
N LYS A 355 -19.55 42.48 -3.08
CA LYS A 355 -18.28 42.79 -2.37
C LYS A 355 -17.57 41.58 -1.75
N SER A 356 -18.06 40.37 -1.97
CA SER A 356 -17.41 39.12 -1.59
C SER A 356 -16.80 38.43 -2.81
N VAL A 357 -15.74 37.66 -2.58
CA VAL A 357 -15.13 36.84 -3.63
C VAL A 357 -15.73 35.44 -3.56
N LEU A 358 -16.36 35.01 -4.64
CA LEU A 358 -16.77 33.63 -4.88
C LEU A 358 -15.60 32.90 -5.56
N TRP A 359 -15.26 31.74 -5.03
CA TRP A 359 -14.15 30.90 -5.50
C TRP A 359 -14.70 29.64 -6.14
N MET A 360 -14.14 29.21 -7.26
CA MET A 360 -14.63 28.06 -8.01
C MET A 360 -13.47 27.34 -8.67
N ASP A 361 -13.50 26.01 -8.63
CA ASP A 361 -12.62 25.17 -9.43
C ASP A 361 -13.45 24.26 -10.34
N SER A 362 -13.33 24.44 -11.65
CA SER A 362 -14.05 23.65 -12.65
C SER A 362 -13.25 22.42 -13.13
N THR A 363 -12.00 22.22 -12.67
CA THR A 363 -11.13 21.18 -13.24
C THR A 363 -11.44 19.77 -12.77
N SER A 364 -12.06 19.61 -11.60
CA SER A 364 -12.44 18.28 -11.08
C SER A 364 -13.67 17.68 -11.76
N GLU A 365 -14.32 18.42 -12.67
CA GLU A 365 -15.50 18.06 -13.47
C GLU A 365 -16.81 17.83 -12.69
N VAL A 366 -16.71 17.31 -11.47
CA VAL A 366 -17.82 16.92 -10.61
C VAL A 366 -17.72 17.50 -9.20
N ALA A 367 -16.93 18.57 -9.03
CA ALA A 367 -16.86 19.30 -7.77
C ALA A 367 -18.13 20.10 -7.49
N PRO A 368 -18.67 20.06 -6.25
CA PRO A 368 -19.73 20.96 -5.82
C PRO A 368 -19.42 22.44 -6.10
N PHE A 369 -20.43 23.22 -6.47
CA PHE A 369 -20.29 24.65 -6.67
C PHE A 369 -19.67 25.33 -5.43
N ARG A 370 -18.69 26.21 -5.68
CA ARG A 370 -17.87 26.92 -4.67
C ARG A 370 -16.94 26.05 -3.82
N MET A 371 -16.93 24.73 -3.99
CA MET A 371 -16.05 23.87 -3.23
C MET A 371 -14.65 23.90 -3.85
N LEU A 372 -13.66 24.16 -2.99
CA LEU A 372 -12.26 23.92 -3.29
C LEU A 372 -11.85 22.65 -2.56
N PHE A 373 -11.17 21.73 -3.26
CA PHE A 373 -10.61 20.53 -2.63
C PHE A 373 -9.67 20.91 -1.47
N SER A 374 -9.51 20.03 -0.48
CA SER A 374 -8.72 20.29 0.73
C SER A 374 -7.35 20.91 0.46
N GLY A 375 -6.62 20.43 -0.56
CA GLY A 375 -5.30 20.93 -0.97
C GLY A 375 -5.27 22.32 -1.62
N LEU A 376 -6.43 22.93 -1.91
CA LEU A 376 -6.55 24.29 -2.48
C LEU A 376 -7.14 25.30 -1.49
N ARG A 377 -7.55 24.86 -0.30
CA ARG A 377 -8.11 25.70 0.76
C ARG A 377 -7.00 26.26 1.66
N ASP A 378 -7.25 27.43 2.22
CA ASP A 378 -6.32 28.17 3.08
C ASP A 378 -4.93 28.45 2.45
N LYS A 379 -4.86 28.53 1.12
CA LYS A 379 -3.61 28.77 0.38
C LYS A 379 -3.42 30.23 0.01
N GLN A 380 -2.17 30.70 0.08
CA GLN A 380 -1.80 31.98 -0.50
C GLN A 380 -1.70 31.83 -2.03
N VAL A 381 -2.37 32.73 -2.75
CA VAL A 381 -2.57 32.67 -4.20
C VAL A 381 -2.39 34.03 -4.83
N LEU A 382 -2.11 34.08 -6.14
CA LEU A 382 -2.10 35.33 -6.90
C LEU A 382 -3.45 35.50 -7.62
N GLY A 383 -4.26 36.45 -7.16
CA GLY A 383 -5.47 36.86 -7.85
C GLY A 383 -5.19 37.95 -8.87
N ILE A 384 -5.82 37.87 -10.04
CA ILE A 384 -5.60 38.81 -11.15
C ILE A 384 -6.95 39.42 -11.60
N PRO A 385 -7.59 40.30 -10.81
CA PRO A 385 -8.87 40.89 -11.19
C PRO A 385 -8.75 41.74 -12.46
N ASN A 386 -9.74 41.64 -13.37
CA ASN A 386 -9.69 42.28 -14.69
C ASN A 386 -9.55 43.82 -14.65
N ASN A 387 -10.06 44.46 -13.58
CA ASN A 387 -10.13 45.92 -13.45
C ASN A 387 -9.38 46.47 -12.23
N SER A 388 -8.51 45.66 -11.61
CA SER A 388 -7.75 46.05 -10.42
C SER A 388 -6.31 45.54 -10.49
N THR A 389 -5.46 46.01 -9.58
CA THR A 389 -4.09 45.51 -9.47
C THR A 389 -4.08 44.04 -9.04
N PRO A 390 -3.29 43.16 -9.69
CA PRO A 390 -3.07 41.79 -9.22
C PRO A 390 -2.54 41.79 -7.78
N VAL A 391 -3.00 40.84 -6.97
CA VAL A 391 -2.77 40.86 -5.52
C VAL A 391 -2.62 39.45 -4.95
N LEU A 392 -1.71 39.31 -3.98
CA LEU A 392 -1.65 38.10 -3.16
C LEU A 392 -2.82 38.07 -2.19
N MET A 393 -3.54 36.95 -2.16
CA MET A 393 -4.70 36.76 -1.29
C MET A 393 -4.75 35.31 -0.80
N LYS A 394 -5.70 35.00 0.10
CA LYS A 394 -5.86 33.66 0.67
C LYS A 394 -7.18 33.03 0.21
N THR A 395 -7.15 31.77 -0.20
CA THR A 395 -8.37 31.01 -0.50
C THR A 395 -9.15 30.70 0.78
N PRO A 396 -10.47 30.42 0.70
CA PRO A 396 -11.25 30.05 1.88
C PRO A 396 -10.68 28.81 2.59
N ALA A 397 -10.70 28.82 3.92
CA ALA A 397 -10.23 27.68 4.72
C ALA A 397 -11.26 26.53 4.77
N ASN A 398 -12.55 26.86 4.70
CA ASN A 398 -13.66 25.93 4.89
C ASN A 398 -14.46 25.73 3.59
N PRO A 399 -15.16 24.58 3.43
CA PRO A 399 -16.06 24.40 2.30
C PRO A 399 -17.25 25.35 2.41
N PRO A 400 -17.98 25.61 1.31
CA PRO A 400 -19.11 26.56 1.30
C PRO A 400 -20.37 26.03 1.97
N PHE A 401 -20.35 24.78 2.45
CA PHE A 401 -21.41 24.09 3.17
C PHE A 401 -20.81 23.31 4.34
N GLU A 402 -21.64 22.92 5.30
CA GLU A 402 -21.23 22.03 6.39
C GLU A 402 -20.94 20.63 5.83
N PRO A 403 -19.72 20.11 5.98
CA PRO A 403 -19.36 18.81 5.44
C PRO A 403 -19.90 17.69 6.33
N PHE A 404 -20.35 16.60 5.73
CA PHE A 404 -20.79 15.41 6.45
C PHE A 404 -20.63 14.14 5.60
N ASP A 405 -20.45 13.02 6.28
CA ASP A 405 -20.55 11.67 5.73
C ASP A 405 -21.54 10.88 6.57
N LYS A 406 -22.62 10.42 5.95
CA LYS A 406 -23.63 9.59 6.60
C LYS A 406 -23.57 8.19 6.06
N PHE A 407 -23.61 7.22 6.96
CA PHE A 407 -23.59 5.81 6.62
C PHE A 407 -24.70 5.08 7.39
N ASP A 408 -25.69 4.56 6.67
CA ASP A 408 -26.76 3.75 7.23
C ASP A 408 -26.62 2.31 6.72
N ALA A 409 -26.50 1.35 7.64
CA ALA A 409 -26.49 -0.07 7.35
C ALA A 409 -27.68 -0.78 8.00
N GLU A 410 -28.48 -1.46 7.20
CA GLU A 410 -29.54 -2.33 7.68
C GLU A 410 -29.26 -3.77 7.25
N GLY A 411 -29.25 -4.72 8.18
CA GLY A 411 -28.95 -6.11 7.86
C GLY A 411 -29.65 -7.15 8.72
N THR A 412 -29.57 -8.40 8.27
CA THR A 412 -30.06 -9.59 8.96
C THR A 412 -28.91 -10.58 9.09
N LEU A 413 -28.66 -11.02 10.31
CA LEU A 413 -27.68 -12.06 10.63
C LEU A 413 -28.40 -13.40 10.78
N ALA A 414 -27.95 -14.42 10.07
CA ALA A 414 -28.48 -15.78 10.15
C ALA A 414 -27.75 -16.61 11.22
N SER A 415 -28.39 -17.71 11.66
CA SER A 415 -27.87 -18.64 12.67
C SER A 415 -26.57 -19.35 12.26
N ASP A 416 -26.23 -19.36 10.98
CA ASP A 416 -24.97 -19.89 10.45
C ASP A 416 -23.86 -18.84 10.39
N GLY A 417 -24.15 -17.58 10.76
CA GLY A 417 -23.20 -16.47 10.76
C GLY A 417 -23.16 -15.70 9.46
N THR A 418 -24.02 -16.01 8.50
CA THR A 418 -24.16 -15.24 7.27
C THR A 418 -24.90 -13.95 7.55
N LEU A 419 -24.27 -12.82 7.26
CA LEU A 419 -24.89 -11.51 7.27
C LEU A 419 -25.26 -11.10 5.85
N ASN A 420 -26.49 -10.60 5.68
CA ASN A 420 -26.90 -9.84 4.50
C ASN A 420 -27.34 -8.46 4.94
N ALA A 421 -26.82 -7.42 4.31
CA ALA A 421 -27.10 -6.04 4.64
C ALA A 421 -27.29 -5.18 3.39
N HIS A 422 -27.90 -4.01 3.57
CA HIS A 422 -28.04 -2.97 2.59
C HIS A 422 -27.45 -1.69 3.19
N PHE A 423 -26.48 -1.11 2.48
CA PHE A 423 -25.78 0.10 2.89
C PHE A 423 -26.28 1.29 2.08
N LYS A 424 -26.40 2.43 2.74
CA LYS A 424 -26.67 3.74 2.15
C LYS A 424 -25.64 4.74 2.65
N VAL A 425 -25.05 5.47 1.72
CA VAL A 425 -24.00 6.44 1.99
C VAL A 425 -24.44 7.78 1.39
N SER A 426 -24.47 8.83 2.21
CA SER A 426 -24.77 10.20 1.78
C SER A 426 -23.59 11.09 2.14
N LEU A 427 -22.97 11.69 1.13
CA LEU A 427 -21.71 12.42 1.28
C LEU A 427 -21.87 13.88 0.89
N ARG A 428 -21.25 14.76 1.67
CA ARG A 428 -21.11 16.17 1.35
C ARG A 428 -19.77 16.70 1.85
N GLY A 429 -18.81 16.98 0.96
CA GLY A 429 -17.46 17.37 1.37
C GLY A 429 -16.35 16.81 0.48
N ASP A 430 -15.15 16.63 1.04
CA ASP A 430 -14.00 16.10 0.27
C ASP A 430 -14.25 14.66 -0.20
N ASP A 431 -14.83 13.81 0.65
CA ASP A 431 -15.16 12.43 0.32
C ASP A 431 -16.26 12.35 -0.76
N GLU A 432 -17.23 13.26 -0.73
CA GLU A 432 -18.21 13.42 -1.82
C GLU A 432 -17.52 13.59 -3.17
N LEU A 433 -16.50 14.46 -3.24
CA LEU A 433 -15.78 14.70 -4.48
C LEU A 433 -15.02 13.45 -4.95
N LEU A 434 -14.35 12.74 -4.04
CA LEU A 434 -13.63 11.51 -4.38
C LEU A 434 -14.58 10.43 -4.92
N TYR A 435 -15.74 10.24 -4.28
CA TYR A 435 -16.77 9.32 -4.75
C TYR A 435 -17.32 9.76 -6.10
N ARG A 436 -17.68 11.04 -6.28
CA ARG A 436 -18.17 11.55 -7.56
C ARG A 436 -17.17 11.31 -8.68
N ILE A 437 -15.88 11.58 -8.46
CA ILE A 437 -14.82 11.33 -9.45
C ILE A 437 -14.79 9.85 -9.83
N GLY A 438 -14.79 8.95 -8.84
CA GLY A 438 -14.81 7.50 -9.09
C GLY A 438 -16.00 7.07 -9.95
N PHE A 439 -17.22 7.48 -9.56
CA PHE A 439 -18.45 7.14 -10.29
C PHE A 439 -18.57 7.81 -11.66
N HIS A 440 -17.95 8.98 -11.84
CA HIS A 440 -17.92 9.70 -13.11
C HIS A 440 -16.95 9.08 -14.11
N GLN A 441 -15.81 8.56 -13.64
CA GLN A 441 -14.77 7.98 -14.48
C GLN A 441 -15.01 6.49 -14.78
N VAL A 442 -15.69 5.77 -13.89
CA VAL A 442 -15.94 4.33 -14.03
C VAL A 442 -17.29 4.08 -14.72
N PRO A 443 -17.33 3.29 -15.82
CA PRO A 443 -18.59 2.93 -16.47
C PRO A 443 -19.57 2.26 -15.49
N ARG A 444 -20.87 2.55 -15.61
CA ARG A 444 -21.92 2.01 -14.71
C ARG A 444 -21.87 0.50 -14.52
N VAL A 445 -21.53 -0.25 -15.56
CA VAL A 445 -21.41 -1.73 -15.51
C VAL A 445 -20.30 -2.22 -14.57
N GLN A 446 -19.35 -1.36 -14.20
CA GLN A 446 -18.24 -1.64 -13.29
C GLN A 446 -18.45 -1.01 -11.90
N TRP A 447 -19.58 -0.37 -11.62
CA TRP A 447 -19.84 0.24 -10.30
C TRP A 447 -19.80 -0.76 -9.15
N ASN A 448 -20.21 -2.02 -9.36
CA ASN A 448 -20.02 -3.09 -8.37
C ASN A 448 -18.54 -3.31 -8.06
N THR A 449 -17.65 -3.33 -9.06
CA THR A 449 -16.20 -3.48 -8.84
C THR A 449 -15.61 -2.25 -8.13
N LEU A 450 -16.03 -1.04 -8.52
CA LEU A 450 -15.63 0.19 -7.84
C LEU A 450 -16.01 0.15 -6.36
N ILE A 451 -17.29 -0.13 -6.04
CA ILE A 451 -17.75 -0.18 -4.66
C ILE A 451 -17.20 -1.39 -3.90
N GLN A 452 -16.93 -2.51 -4.56
CA GLN A 452 -16.23 -3.62 -3.92
C GLN A 452 -14.85 -3.19 -3.40
N ASN A 453 -14.09 -2.46 -4.23
CA ASN A 453 -12.77 -1.93 -3.87
C ASN A 453 -12.87 -0.88 -2.76
N VAL A 454 -13.84 0.03 -2.86
CA VAL A 454 -14.10 1.04 -1.81
C VAL A 454 -14.49 0.35 -0.50
N SER A 455 -15.39 -0.63 -0.53
CA SER A 455 -15.83 -1.39 0.65
C SER A 455 -14.65 -2.10 1.33
N TYR A 456 -13.76 -2.73 0.55
CA TYR A 456 -12.54 -3.34 1.08
C TYR A 456 -11.55 -2.31 1.65
N ALA A 457 -11.34 -1.18 0.96
CA ALA A 457 -10.50 -0.09 1.45
C ALA A 457 -11.05 0.53 2.74
N SER A 458 -12.38 0.52 2.92
CA SER A 458 -13.07 0.93 4.13
C SER A 458 -13.14 -0.16 5.22
N GLY A 459 -12.32 -1.22 5.12
CA GLY A 459 -12.17 -2.22 6.19
C GLY A 459 -13.22 -3.33 6.22
N PHE A 460 -14.14 -3.38 5.25
CA PHE A 460 -15.06 -4.51 5.11
C PHE A 460 -14.38 -5.70 4.43
N SER A 461 -14.92 -6.90 4.60
CA SER A 461 -14.36 -8.14 4.01
C SER A 461 -15.44 -9.05 3.40
N GLY A 462 -16.54 -8.45 2.95
CA GLY A 462 -17.66 -9.15 2.33
C GLY A 462 -17.84 -8.73 0.88
N THR A 463 -18.80 -9.34 0.21
CA THR A 463 -19.11 -9.04 -1.19
C THR A 463 -20.19 -7.99 -1.31
N THR A 464 -20.05 -7.14 -2.33
CA THR A 464 -20.98 -6.06 -2.63
C THR A 464 -21.73 -6.35 -3.92
N SER A 465 -22.98 -5.91 -4.01
CA SER A 465 -23.78 -6.04 -5.22
C SER A 465 -24.86 -4.96 -5.29
N ASN A 466 -25.59 -4.91 -6.42
CA ASN A 466 -26.71 -3.99 -6.61
C ASN A 466 -26.38 -2.52 -6.32
N VAL A 467 -25.18 -2.08 -6.71
CA VAL A 467 -24.75 -0.69 -6.55
C VAL A 467 -25.62 0.25 -7.37
N ASP A 468 -26.16 1.25 -6.70
CA ASP A 468 -26.80 2.40 -7.32
C ASP A 468 -26.24 3.68 -6.71
N ALA A 469 -26.23 4.75 -7.51
CA ALA A 469 -25.73 6.04 -7.08
C ALA A 469 -26.50 7.18 -7.75
N SER A 470 -26.58 8.30 -7.06
CA SER A 470 -27.01 9.56 -7.66
C SER A 470 -26.07 9.98 -8.81
N SER A 471 -26.53 10.87 -9.69
CA SER A 471 -25.70 11.34 -10.80
C SER A 471 -24.53 12.20 -10.27
N PRO A 472 -23.27 11.87 -10.63
CA PRO A 472 -22.09 12.64 -10.23
C PRO A 472 -22.14 14.12 -10.66
N GLU A 473 -22.90 14.43 -11.70
CA GLU A 473 -23.06 15.76 -12.27
C GLU A 473 -24.09 16.63 -11.52
N LYS A 474 -24.84 16.06 -10.55
CA LYS A 474 -25.77 16.82 -9.69
C LYS A 474 -25.05 17.49 -8.50
N LEU A 475 -24.29 18.55 -8.80
CA LEU A 475 -23.33 19.20 -7.89
C LEU A 475 -23.97 19.91 -6.67
N ALA A 476 -25.25 20.29 -6.76
CA ALA A 476 -25.96 21.05 -5.72
C ALA A 476 -26.54 20.17 -4.60
N GLN A 477 -26.64 18.85 -4.81
CA GLN A 477 -27.20 17.89 -3.86
C GLN A 477 -26.07 17.04 -3.27
N PRO A 478 -26.18 16.50 -2.05
CA PRO A 478 -25.27 15.45 -1.56
C PRO A 478 -25.16 14.28 -2.54
N PHE A 479 -24.03 13.59 -2.54
CA PHE A 479 -23.84 12.40 -3.36
C PHE A 479 -24.32 11.17 -2.59
N GLU A 480 -25.31 10.49 -3.16
CA GLU A 480 -25.92 9.30 -2.57
C GLU A 480 -25.40 8.04 -3.27
N VAL A 481 -25.05 7.01 -2.50
CA VAL A 481 -24.68 5.68 -2.97
C VAL A 481 -25.41 4.63 -2.13
N SER A 482 -25.93 3.57 -2.75
CA SER A 482 -26.51 2.43 -2.04
C SER A 482 -26.08 1.11 -2.66
N TYR A 483 -25.88 0.08 -1.84
CA TYR A 483 -25.48 -1.23 -2.31
C TYR A 483 -25.80 -2.32 -1.28
N ASP A 484 -25.92 -3.55 -1.76
CA ASP A 484 -26.07 -4.72 -0.90
C ASP A 484 -24.70 -5.26 -0.51
N TYR A 485 -24.60 -5.78 0.71
CA TYR A 485 -23.40 -6.34 1.31
C TYR A 485 -23.70 -7.72 1.91
N THR A 486 -22.90 -8.73 1.57
CA THR A 486 -23.01 -10.07 2.13
C THR A 486 -21.68 -10.53 2.69
N ARG A 487 -21.69 -11.12 3.90
CA ARG A 487 -20.51 -11.72 4.50
C ARG A 487 -20.86 -13.00 5.25
N LYS A 488 -20.21 -14.10 4.89
CA LYS A 488 -20.23 -15.34 5.67
C LYS A 488 -19.30 -15.23 6.87
N GLU A 489 -19.64 -15.93 7.94
CA GLU A 489 -18.88 -15.89 9.21
C GLU A 489 -18.61 -14.43 9.62
N PHE A 490 -19.69 -13.64 9.71
CA PHE A 490 -19.59 -12.22 9.98
C PHE A 490 -18.82 -11.94 11.28
N ALA A 491 -17.83 -11.04 11.18
CA ALA A 491 -16.89 -10.70 12.24
C ALA A 491 -16.17 -11.94 12.81
N ASP A 492 -16.42 -12.30 14.06
CA ASP A 492 -15.79 -13.43 14.76
C ASP A 492 -16.87 -14.45 15.19
N TRP A 493 -17.54 -14.98 14.17
CA TRP A 493 -18.71 -15.82 14.35
C TRP A 493 -18.45 -17.13 15.10
N SER A 494 -17.24 -17.70 15.00
CA SER A 494 -16.84 -18.92 15.70
C SER A 494 -16.89 -18.76 17.22
N ASN A 495 -16.62 -17.55 17.73
CA ASN A 495 -16.75 -17.18 19.14
C ASN A 495 -18.08 -16.48 19.46
N ARG A 496 -19.01 -16.43 18.50
CA ARG A 496 -20.31 -15.74 18.62
C ARG A 496 -20.16 -14.25 18.95
N ARG A 497 -19.16 -13.59 18.35
CA ARG A 497 -18.89 -12.17 18.51
C ARG A 497 -19.11 -11.44 17.19
N ILE A 498 -19.78 -10.28 17.25
CA ILE A 498 -20.02 -9.42 16.08
C ILE A 498 -19.46 -8.02 16.28
N LEU A 499 -19.28 -7.30 15.17
CA LEU A 499 -18.97 -5.87 15.17
C LEU A 499 -20.13 -5.07 14.55
N PRO A 500 -20.29 -3.79 14.88
CA PRO A 500 -21.19 -2.90 14.14
C PRO A 500 -20.81 -2.85 12.64
N LEU A 501 -21.81 -2.66 11.76
CA LEU A 501 -21.63 -2.55 10.31
C LEU A 501 -21.41 -1.10 9.93
N MET A 502 -20.22 -0.59 10.19
CA MET A 502 -19.84 0.78 9.85
C MET A 502 -18.35 0.81 9.54
N PRO A 503 -17.90 1.66 8.61
CA PRO A 503 -16.48 1.82 8.33
C PRO A 503 -15.79 2.45 9.56
N PRO A 504 -14.56 2.02 9.91
CA PRO A 504 -13.77 2.67 10.95
C PRO A 504 -13.36 4.07 10.49
N TYR A 505 -13.24 5.00 11.44
CA TYR A 505 -12.75 6.34 11.13
C TYR A 505 -11.22 6.33 10.96
N THR A 506 -10.75 6.77 9.80
CA THR A 506 -9.31 6.81 9.50
C THR A 506 -8.72 8.14 9.97
N PHE A 507 -7.92 8.07 11.02
CA PHE A 507 -7.19 9.22 11.55
C PHE A 507 -5.98 9.57 10.67
N ALA A 508 -5.66 10.87 10.54
CA ALA A 508 -4.52 11.35 9.76
C ALA A 508 -3.16 10.87 10.31
N TYR A 509 -3.08 10.75 11.64
CA TYR A 509 -1.94 10.23 12.37
C TYR A 509 -2.36 9.22 13.44
N SER A 510 -1.50 8.24 13.70
CA SER A 510 -1.59 7.30 14.83
C SER A 510 -0.38 7.43 15.75
N GLU A 511 -0.33 6.64 16.83
CA GLU A 511 0.77 6.68 17.80
C GLU A 511 2.15 6.30 17.22
N ASP A 512 2.17 5.51 16.15
CA ASP A 512 3.39 5.04 15.50
C ASP A 512 4.03 6.11 14.60
N ASP A 513 3.28 7.17 14.28
CA ASP A 513 3.77 8.26 13.46
C ASP A 513 4.71 9.19 14.24
N PRO A 514 5.78 9.71 13.60
CA PRO A 514 6.59 10.73 14.22
C PRO A 514 5.77 12.00 14.46
N LYS A 515 5.87 12.54 15.67
CA LYS A 515 5.25 13.82 16.03
C LYS A 515 5.65 14.91 15.03
N PRO A 516 4.68 15.60 14.38
CA PRO A 516 4.98 16.72 13.50
C PRO A 516 5.75 17.84 14.23
N ALA A 517 6.69 18.48 13.52
CA ALA A 517 7.56 19.49 14.10
C ALA A 517 6.82 20.76 14.55
N GLU A 518 5.79 21.17 13.81
CA GLU A 518 5.06 22.43 14.05
C GLU A 518 3.54 22.23 14.17
N THR A 519 2.92 21.55 13.20
CA THR A 519 1.47 21.45 13.08
C THR A 519 1.02 20.03 12.75
N ILE A 520 -0.06 19.58 13.38
CA ILE A 520 -0.77 18.33 13.11
C ILE A 520 -1.84 18.64 12.06
N LEU A 521 -1.76 18.04 10.88
CA LEU A 521 -2.71 18.24 9.78
C LEU A 521 -3.85 17.21 9.86
N LEU A 522 -5.03 17.62 10.34
CA LEU A 522 -6.18 16.72 10.49
C LEU A 522 -6.99 16.51 9.20
N GLY A 523 -6.78 17.35 8.18
CA GLY A 523 -7.59 17.34 6.96
C GLY A 523 -8.69 18.41 6.99
N GLY A 524 -9.78 18.21 6.24
CA GLY A 524 -10.96 19.10 6.31
C GLY A 524 -11.76 18.85 7.59
N PRO A 525 -12.54 19.85 8.11
CA PRO A 525 -13.55 19.55 9.12
C PRO A 525 -14.53 18.52 8.58
N ALA A 526 -15.01 17.62 9.43
CA ALA A 526 -15.88 16.54 9.00
C ALA A 526 -16.81 16.07 10.11
N ASN A 527 -18.05 15.77 9.72
CA ASN A 527 -19.08 15.20 10.58
C ASN A 527 -19.42 13.80 10.07
N PHE A 528 -19.23 12.77 10.87
CA PHE A 528 -19.59 11.41 10.51
C PHE A 528 -20.78 10.97 11.34
N ASP A 529 -21.90 10.65 10.68
CA ASP A 529 -23.07 10.04 11.32
C ASP A 529 -23.22 8.61 10.81
N LEU A 530 -22.88 7.63 11.64
CA LEU A 530 -22.85 6.23 11.27
C LEU A 530 -23.90 5.47 12.07
N ARG A 531 -24.77 4.73 11.38
CA ARG A 531 -25.84 3.95 11.97
C ARG A 531 -25.84 2.53 11.44
N THR A 532 -25.93 1.58 12.35
CA THR A 532 -26.10 0.15 12.07
C THR A 532 -27.38 -0.37 12.70
N ALA A 533 -28.08 -1.22 11.97
CA ALA A 533 -29.28 -1.90 12.41
C ALA A 533 -29.23 -3.39 11.96
N ILE A 534 -28.96 -4.32 12.88
CA ILE A 534 -28.85 -5.76 12.58
C ILE A 534 -29.96 -6.53 13.27
N VAL A 535 -30.78 -7.24 12.50
CA VAL A 535 -31.72 -8.25 13.04
C VAL A 535 -30.91 -9.50 13.41
N LEU A 536 -30.93 -9.87 14.69
CA LEU A 536 -30.24 -11.04 15.23
C LEU A 536 -31.11 -12.30 15.09
N PRO A 537 -30.50 -13.49 14.99
CA PRO A 537 -31.23 -14.75 15.09
C PRO A 537 -31.96 -14.86 16.44
N HIS A 538 -33.17 -15.41 16.44
CA HIS A 538 -34.05 -15.48 17.62
C HIS A 538 -33.44 -16.21 18.85
N GLU A 539 -32.46 -17.07 18.63
CA GLU A 539 -31.74 -17.83 19.66
C GLU A 539 -30.64 -17.01 20.37
N TYR A 540 -30.31 -15.82 19.85
CA TYR A 540 -29.25 -14.96 20.36
C TYR A 540 -29.77 -13.60 20.83
N ARG A 541 -29.11 -13.05 21.85
CA ARG A 541 -29.19 -11.63 22.21
C ARG A 541 -27.77 -11.06 22.28
N ALA A 542 -27.63 -9.77 22.01
CA ALA A 542 -26.37 -9.06 22.20
C ALA A 542 -26.20 -8.65 23.67
N GLU A 543 -24.99 -8.80 24.16
CA GLU A 543 -24.48 -8.11 25.34
C GLU A 543 -23.98 -6.73 24.90
N LEU A 544 -24.70 -5.68 25.28
CA LEU A 544 -24.44 -4.33 24.79
C LEU A 544 -23.22 -3.73 25.50
N PRO A 545 -22.19 -3.26 24.75
CA PRO A 545 -21.10 -2.50 25.34
C PRO A 545 -21.59 -1.20 25.98
N PRO A 546 -20.80 -0.61 26.91
CA PRO A 546 -21.10 0.71 27.43
C PRO A 546 -21.00 1.77 26.31
N ALA A 547 -21.86 2.79 26.37
CA ALA A 547 -21.78 3.95 25.50
C ALA A 547 -20.51 4.76 25.77
N VAL A 548 -19.78 5.15 24.72
CA VAL A 548 -18.60 6.02 24.84
C VAL A 548 -18.99 7.45 24.47
N LYS A 549 -18.47 8.43 25.23
CA LYS A 549 -18.60 9.86 24.92
C LYS A 549 -17.28 10.56 25.21
N LEU A 550 -16.67 11.13 24.18
CA LEU A 550 -15.43 11.88 24.25
C LEU A 550 -15.66 13.29 23.73
N GLN A 551 -15.05 14.27 24.39
CA GLN A 551 -15.11 15.68 23.98
C GLN A 551 -13.73 16.30 24.19
N THR A 552 -13.21 16.93 23.14
CA THR A 552 -11.99 17.74 23.17
C THR A 552 -12.27 19.13 22.59
N SER A 553 -11.24 19.98 22.54
CA SER A 553 -11.31 21.28 21.86
C SER A 553 -11.37 21.17 20.33
N PHE A 554 -10.93 20.03 19.78
CA PHE A 554 -10.80 19.80 18.35
C PHE A 554 -11.78 18.77 17.79
N GLY A 555 -12.50 18.03 18.63
CA GLY A 555 -13.50 17.10 18.16
C GLY A 555 -14.32 16.48 19.27
N SER A 556 -15.30 15.68 18.85
CA SER A 556 -16.13 14.87 19.74
C SER A 556 -16.43 13.53 19.12
N TYR A 557 -16.63 12.55 19.98
CA TYR A 557 -16.99 11.19 19.61
C TYR A 557 -18.10 10.68 20.52
N SER A 558 -19.10 10.01 19.96
CA SER A 558 -20.06 9.28 20.78
C SER A 558 -20.54 8.00 20.13
N THR A 559 -20.77 6.98 20.95
CA THR A 559 -21.45 5.75 20.56
C THR A 559 -22.60 5.42 21.48
N ALA A 560 -23.67 4.88 20.91
CA ALA A 560 -24.84 4.42 21.63
C ALA A 560 -25.27 3.05 21.10
N TYR A 561 -25.52 2.13 22.02
CA TYR A 561 -25.98 0.77 21.72
C TYR A 561 -27.39 0.58 22.26
N SER A 562 -28.26 -0.04 21.48
CA SER A 562 -29.60 -0.43 21.93
C SER A 562 -30.03 -1.73 21.27
N GLN A 563 -30.89 -2.50 21.93
CA GLN A 563 -31.49 -3.69 21.36
C GLN A 563 -32.97 -3.76 21.69
N ASN A 564 -33.82 -3.81 20.65
CA ASN A 564 -35.28 -3.91 20.77
C ASN A 564 -35.79 -4.93 19.74
N ASP A 565 -36.74 -5.79 20.11
CA ASP A 565 -37.39 -6.75 19.22
C ASP A 565 -36.43 -7.63 18.40
N GLY A 566 -35.31 -8.06 19.01
CA GLY A 566 -34.27 -8.85 18.33
C GLY A 566 -33.39 -8.07 17.35
N LYS A 567 -33.58 -6.76 17.24
CA LYS A 567 -32.77 -5.85 16.42
C LYS A 567 -31.76 -5.10 17.27
N LEU A 568 -30.47 -5.28 16.98
CA LEU A 568 -29.37 -4.51 17.53
C LEU A 568 -29.21 -3.22 16.71
N VAL A 569 -29.19 -2.07 17.39
CA VAL A 569 -28.97 -0.75 16.78
C VAL A 569 -27.77 -0.10 17.44
N VAL A 570 -26.85 0.40 16.61
CA VAL A 570 -25.65 1.11 17.04
C VAL A 570 -25.59 2.43 16.28
N ASP A 571 -25.50 3.52 17.01
CA ASP A 571 -25.31 4.87 16.47
C ASP A 571 -23.92 5.37 16.90
N ARG A 572 -23.14 5.90 15.95
CA ARG A 572 -21.81 6.47 16.16
C ARG A 572 -21.75 7.84 15.49
N VAL A 573 -21.23 8.82 16.22
CA VAL A 573 -21.07 10.19 15.73
C VAL A 573 -19.65 10.66 16.01
N ILE A 574 -18.96 11.14 14.97
CA ILE A 574 -17.64 11.78 15.07
C ILE A 574 -17.74 13.19 14.50
N HIS A 575 -17.24 14.18 15.23
CA HIS A 575 -17.12 15.55 14.75
C HIS A 575 -15.68 16.01 14.89
N ILE A 576 -15.06 16.45 13.79
CA ILE A 576 -13.73 17.07 13.77
C ILE A 576 -13.88 18.54 13.39
N ILE A 577 -13.41 19.43 14.26
CA ILE A 577 -13.69 20.87 14.21
C ILE A 577 -12.61 21.64 13.43
N PRO A 578 -11.31 21.57 13.78
CA PRO A 578 -10.27 22.29 13.06
C PRO A 578 -9.57 21.39 12.02
N ARG A 579 -8.98 22.05 11.03
CA ARG A 579 -8.14 21.39 10.01
C ARG A 579 -6.74 21.06 10.49
N GLU A 580 -6.27 21.82 11.46
CA GLU A 580 -4.89 21.84 11.91
C GLU A 580 -4.87 22.04 13.42
N LEU A 581 -3.97 21.34 14.12
CA LEU A 581 -3.70 21.55 15.54
C LEU A 581 -2.23 21.92 15.76
N PRO A 582 -1.92 22.75 16.78
CA PRO A 582 -0.54 22.93 17.21
C PRO A 582 0.08 21.59 17.62
N ALA A 583 1.36 21.35 17.29
CA ALA A 583 2.07 20.15 17.73
C ALA A 583 2.09 19.97 19.26
N ALA A 584 1.82 21.03 20.04
CA ALA A 584 1.63 20.96 21.48
C ALA A 584 0.43 20.08 21.91
N GLN A 585 -0.58 19.91 21.05
CA GLN A 585 -1.77 19.09 21.31
C GLN A 585 -1.64 17.63 20.86
N TRP A 586 -0.44 17.21 20.43
CA TRP A 586 -0.17 15.85 19.93
C TRP A 586 -0.65 14.75 20.89
N ASP A 587 -0.29 14.86 22.18
CA ASP A 587 -0.61 13.82 23.16
C ASP A 587 -2.13 13.73 23.42
N GLU A 588 -2.84 14.86 23.39
CA GLU A 588 -4.31 14.90 23.50
C GLU A 588 -4.98 14.31 22.26
N TYR A 589 -4.46 14.61 21.06
CA TYR A 589 -4.90 14.04 19.79
C TYR A 589 -4.72 12.51 19.75
N ILE A 590 -3.53 12.00 20.09
CA ILE A 590 -3.28 10.54 20.11
C ILE A 590 -4.14 9.85 21.17
N LYS A 591 -4.36 10.49 22.33
CA LYS A 591 -5.28 9.94 23.34
C LYS A 591 -6.72 9.84 22.83
N PHE A 592 -7.20 10.86 22.10
CA PHE A 592 -8.53 10.84 21.50
C PHE A 592 -8.63 9.75 20.42
N GLU A 593 -7.66 9.67 19.51
CA GLU A 593 -7.57 8.66 18.46
C GLU A 593 -7.62 7.24 19.02
N LYS A 594 -6.74 6.91 19.97
CA LYS A 594 -6.72 5.62 20.65
C LYS A 594 -8.07 5.25 21.26
N ALA A 595 -8.72 6.20 21.94
CA ALA A 595 -9.99 5.97 22.60
C ALA A 595 -11.14 5.73 21.59
N VAL A 596 -11.08 6.35 20.42
CA VAL A 596 -12.01 6.06 19.32
C VAL A 596 -11.74 4.68 18.74
N VAL A 597 -10.52 4.41 18.27
CA VAL A 597 -10.11 3.12 17.67
C VAL A 597 -10.42 1.95 18.62
N ALA A 598 -10.20 2.17 19.92
CA ALA A 598 -10.60 1.30 21.00
C ALA A 598 -12.09 0.88 20.93
N ASP A 599 -12.99 1.86 20.95
CA ASP A 599 -14.42 1.58 20.88
C ASP A 599 -14.82 0.98 19.52
N GLU A 600 -14.16 1.38 18.42
CA GLU A 600 -14.40 0.79 17.09
C GLU A 600 -14.09 -0.71 17.02
N GLY A 601 -13.05 -1.15 17.73
CA GLY A 601 -12.65 -2.56 17.81
C GLY A 601 -13.42 -3.41 18.83
N THR A 602 -14.39 -2.84 19.55
CA THR A 602 -15.10 -3.55 20.62
C THR A 602 -16.12 -4.54 20.06
N TYR A 603 -15.84 -5.84 20.20
CA TYR A 603 -16.78 -6.90 19.88
C TYR A 603 -18.02 -6.86 20.77
N ILE A 604 -19.17 -7.11 20.15
CA ILE A 604 -20.47 -7.33 20.79
C ILE A 604 -20.67 -8.84 20.92
N GLN A 605 -20.71 -9.35 22.16
CA GLN A 605 -20.90 -10.77 22.42
C GLN A 605 -22.37 -11.17 22.18
N LEU A 606 -22.59 -12.29 21.50
CA LEU A 606 -23.90 -12.92 21.39
C LEU A 606 -24.01 -14.07 22.38
N ILE A 607 -25.10 -14.09 23.16
CA ILE A 607 -25.36 -15.10 24.19
C ILE A 607 -26.68 -15.82 23.94
N GLY A 608 -26.68 -17.13 24.20
CA GLY A 608 -27.84 -18.00 23.99
C GLY A 608 -29.00 -17.63 24.90
N ALA A 609 -30.23 -17.67 24.37
CA ALA A 609 -31.44 -17.23 25.05
C ALA A 609 -31.81 -18.02 26.35
N GLY A 610 -31.06 -19.05 26.77
CA GLY A 610 -31.44 -19.95 27.88
C GLY A 610 -30.35 -20.47 28.83
N ALA A 611 -29.14 -19.90 28.87
CA ALA A 611 -28.09 -20.36 29.79
C ALA A 611 -28.28 -19.83 31.24
N LYS A 612 -28.29 -20.73 32.23
CA LYS A 612 -28.21 -20.42 33.69
C LYS A 612 -26.78 -20.64 34.20
N THR A 613 -26.32 -19.75 35.08
CA THR A 613 -25.02 -19.79 35.78
C THR A 613 -24.97 -20.88 36.86
N PRO A 614 -23.81 -21.55 37.11
CA PRO A 614 -23.66 -22.54 38.19
C PRO A 614 -23.32 -21.91 39.54
N ASP A 615 -23.80 -22.54 40.63
CA ASP A 615 -23.64 -22.13 42.02
C ASP A 615 -22.32 -22.62 42.65
N ASN A 616 -21.78 -21.80 43.57
CA ASN A 616 -20.62 -21.96 44.47
C ASN A 616 -19.23 -21.54 43.95
N LEU A 617 -19.01 -20.23 43.87
CA LEU A 617 -17.77 -19.56 44.25
C LEU A 617 -18.15 -18.40 45.19
N ALA A 618 -17.23 -17.90 46.02
CA ALA A 618 -17.49 -16.77 46.93
C ALA A 618 -18.27 -15.67 46.18
N ALA A 619 -19.34 -15.15 46.80
CA ALA A 619 -20.30 -14.28 46.12
C ALA A 619 -19.60 -13.25 45.23
N SER A 620 -19.68 -13.46 43.91
CA SER A 620 -19.08 -12.58 42.90
C SER A 620 -19.53 -11.16 43.20
N ASN A 621 -18.58 -10.24 43.23
CA ASN A 621 -18.88 -8.84 43.41
C ASN A 621 -19.20 -8.28 42.01
N PRO A 622 -20.45 -7.85 41.74
CA PRO A 622 -20.82 -7.40 40.40
C PRO A 622 -20.00 -6.21 39.90
N GLU A 623 -19.55 -5.34 40.81
CA GLU A 623 -18.67 -4.21 40.46
C GLU A 623 -17.24 -4.70 40.15
N ALA A 624 -16.72 -5.68 40.90
CA ALA A 624 -15.43 -6.28 40.60
C ALA A 624 -15.46 -7.05 39.26
N ALA A 625 -16.51 -7.84 39.01
CA ALA A 625 -16.70 -8.57 37.76
C ALA A 625 -16.85 -7.63 36.54
N ASP A 626 -17.60 -6.54 36.70
CA ASP A 626 -17.71 -5.49 35.68
C ASP A 626 -16.36 -4.83 35.40
N LEU A 627 -15.59 -4.49 36.44
CA LEU A 627 -14.23 -3.94 36.28
C LEU A 627 -13.26 -4.92 35.61
N VAL A 628 -13.39 -6.24 35.84
CA VAL A 628 -12.64 -7.26 35.10
C VAL A 628 -13.04 -7.24 33.63
N GLN A 629 -14.33 -7.22 33.29
CA GLN A 629 -14.78 -7.16 31.90
C GLN A 629 -14.31 -5.89 31.19
N GLN A 630 -14.35 -4.74 31.89
CA GLN A 630 -13.80 -3.49 31.38
C GLN A 630 -12.29 -3.57 31.20
N ALA A 631 -11.56 -4.24 32.10
CA ALA A 631 -10.14 -4.48 31.91
C ALA A 631 -9.86 -5.39 30.71
N SER A 632 -10.61 -6.47 30.52
CA SER A 632 -10.56 -7.33 29.32
C SER A 632 -10.84 -6.52 28.05
N ALA A 633 -11.74 -5.53 28.12
CA ALA A 633 -11.98 -4.61 27.01
C ALA A 633 -10.73 -3.77 26.74
N GLU A 634 -10.18 -3.05 27.72
CA GLU A 634 -8.95 -2.26 27.56
C GLU A 634 -7.75 -3.07 27.04
N ILE A 635 -7.65 -4.34 27.44
CA ILE A 635 -6.64 -5.29 26.95
C ILE A 635 -6.75 -5.51 25.44
N ARG A 636 -7.97 -5.69 24.91
CA ARG A 636 -8.20 -5.87 23.47
C ARG A 636 -7.82 -4.64 22.65
N LEU A 637 -7.77 -3.48 23.30
CA LEU A 637 -7.43 -2.18 22.72
C LEU A 637 -5.95 -1.84 22.97
N HIS A 638 -5.20 -2.78 23.51
CA HIS A 638 -3.79 -2.63 23.90
C HIS A 638 -3.52 -1.53 24.94
N ASN A 639 -4.56 -1.05 25.64
CA ASN A 639 -4.50 -0.04 26.70
C ASN A 639 -4.18 -0.69 28.06
N TYR A 640 -3.01 -1.30 28.14
CA TYR A 640 -2.63 -2.12 29.28
C TYR A 640 -2.59 -1.38 30.63
N ASP A 641 -2.25 -0.10 30.65
CA ASP A 641 -2.22 0.70 31.89
C ASP A 641 -3.63 0.97 32.43
N ALA A 642 -4.57 1.28 31.53
CA ALA A 642 -5.98 1.48 31.89
C ALA A 642 -6.66 0.17 32.30
N ALA A 643 -6.27 -0.94 31.67
CA ALA A 643 -6.68 -2.27 32.09
C ALA A 643 -6.18 -2.57 33.51
N ARG A 644 -4.91 -2.28 33.81
CA ARG A 644 -4.33 -2.47 35.16
C ARG A 644 -5.02 -1.63 36.22
N GLU A 645 -5.33 -0.36 35.95
CA GLU A 645 -6.05 0.48 36.92
C GLU A 645 -7.42 -0.11 37.29
N LYS A 646 -8.14 -0.63 36.29
CA LYS A 646 -9.43 -1.30 36.50
C LYS A 646 -9.28 -2.61 37.26
N LEU A 647 -8.26 -3.41 36.92
CA LEU A 647 -7.95 -4.63 37.66
C LEU A 647 -7.48 -4.35 39.09
N ASP A 648 -6.78 -3.23 39.35
CA ASP A 648 -6.39 -2.81 40.70
C ASP A 648 -7.61 -2.48 41.54
N ARG A 649 -8.58 -1.80 40.93
CA ARG A 649 -9.86 -1.52 41.57
C ARG A 649 -10.70 -2.79 41.77
N ALA A 650 -10.80 -3.66 40.77
CA ALA A 650 -11.46 -4.96 40.88
C ALA A 650 -10.84 -5.80 42.02
N LYS A 651 -9.51 -5.91 42.04
CA LYS A 651 -8.74 -6.60 43.08
C LYS A 651 -8.96 -6.00 44.47
N SER A 652 -9.13 -4.68 44.59
CA SER A 652 -9.42 -4.03 45.87
C SER A 652 -10.83 -4.33 46.40
N LEU A 653 -11.78 -4.60 45.50
CA LEU A 653 -13.17 -4.93 45.81
C LEU A 653 -13.35 -6.42 46.10
N ASN A 654 -12.70 -7.27 45.29
CA ASN A 654 -12.64 -8.70 45.51
C ASN A 654 -11.36 -9.29 44.85
N PRO A 655 -10.31 -9.59 45.63
CA PRO A 655 -9.06 -10.12 45.10
C PRO A 655 -9.16 -11.58 44.64
N THR A 656 -10.29 -12.25 44.88
CA THR A 656 -10.60 -13.61 44.41
C THR A 656 -11.78 -13.59 43.44
N GLU A 657 -11.97 -12.49 42.71
CA GLU A 657 -12.96 -12.43 41.62
C GLU A 657 -12.38 -13.11 40.38
N ALA A 658 -13.22 -13.91 39.71
CA ALA A 658 -12.80 -14.68 38.54
C ALA A 658 -12.31 -13.75 37.43
N GLY A 659 -11.16 -14.09 36.84
CA GLY A 659 -10.57 -13.34 35.74
C GLY A 659 -9.68 -12.16 36.17
N VAL A 660 -9.73 -11.67 37.42
CA VAL A 660 -8.86 -10.55 37.85
C VAL A 660 -7.39 -10.87 37.60
N TRP A 661 -6.96 -12.04 38.06
CA TRP A 661 -5.56 -12.43 37.96
C TRP A 661 -5.24 -13.03 36.58
N ALA A 662 -6.20 -13.65 35.91
CA ALA A 662 -6.05 -14.08 34.51
C ALA A 662 -5.75 -12.91 33.58
N GLU A 663 -6.47 -11.80 33.73
CA GLU A 663 -6.31 -10.61 32.89
C GLU A 663 -5.00 -9.87 33.22
N TYR A 664 -4.57 -9.83 34.49
CA TYR A 664 -3.20 -9.40 34.83
C TYR A 664 -2.16 -10.25 34.11
N GLY A 665 -2.32 -11.58 34.16
CA GLY A 665 -1.44 -12.52 33.48
C GLY A 665 -1.40 -12.30 31.97
N TYR A 666 -2.53 -12.00 31.34
CA TYR A 666 -2.60 -11.70 29.91
C TYR A 666 -1.94 -10.36 29.57
N ILE A 667 -2.17 -9.31 30.35
CA ILE A 667 -1.50 -8.01 30.16
C ILE A 667 0.02 -8.17 30.24
N ASP A 668 0.49 -8.87 31.26
CA ASP A 668 1.91 -9.14 31.46
C ASP A 668 2.49 -10.00 30.33
N LEU A 669 1.72 -10.97 29.83
CA LEU A 669 2.05 -11.69 28.60
C LEU A 669 2.22 -10.72 27.42
N MET A 670 1.30 -9.78 27.20
CA MET A 670 1.40 -8.90 26.05
C MET A 670 2.51 -7.84 26.17
N GLN A 671 2.87 -7.44 27.39
CA GLN A 671 3.91 -6.43 27.64
C GLN A 671 5.30 -7.03 27.90
N HIS A 672 5.49 -8.34 27.64
CA HIS A 672 6.75 -9.06 27.86
C HIS A 672 7.28 -8.98 29.30
N ARG A 673 6.35 -8.87 30.28
CA ARG A 673 6.65 -8.91 31.71
C ARG A 673 6.40 -10.31 32.24
N ASP A 674 7.28 -11.21 31.83
CA ASP A 674 7.02 -12.65 31.90
C ASP A 674 6.87 -13.16 33.35
N GLU A 675 7.71 -12.69 34.29
CA GLU A 675 7.68 -13.13 35.70
C GLU A 675 6.41 -12.67 36.43
N GLU A 676 5.99 -11.43 36.21
CA GLU A 676 4.78 -10.87 36.80
C GLU A 676 3.53 -11.58 36.29
N GLY A 677 3.49 -11.91 34.99
CA GLY A 677 2.36 -12.62 34.41
C GLY A 677 2.28 -14.08 34.86
N ILE A 678 3.42 -14.73 35.08
CA ILE A 678 3.49 -16.07 35.69
C ILE A 678 2.87 -16.04 37.08
N GLU A 679 3.24 -15.06 37.92
CA GLU A 679 2.69 -14.95 39.28
C GLU A 679 1.20 -14.60 39.27
N ALA A 680 0.76 -13.76 38.34
CA ALA A 680 -0.66 -13.44 38.16
C ALA A 680 -1.48 -14.69 37.81
N TYR A 681 -1.11 -15.45 36.78
CA TYR A 681 -1.85 -16.68 36.46
C TYR A 681 -1.78 -17.73 37.59
N LYS A 682 -0.66 -17.84 38.33
CA LYS A 682 -0.58 -18.72 39.53
C LYS A 682 -1.60 -18.29 40.60
N ASN A 683 -1.81 -16.99 40.79
CA ASN A 683 -2.82 -16.47 41.72
C ASN A 683 -4.25 -16.68 41.22
N GLU A 684 -4.51 -16.61 39.91
CA GLU A 684 -5.81 -16.99 39.33
C GLU A 684 -6.12 -18.45 39.67
N LEU A 685 -5.21 -19.36 39.34
CA LEU A 685 -5.42 -20.81 39.50
C LEU A 685 -5.51 -21.27 40.95
N LYS A 686 -4.95 -20.49 41.89
CA LYS A 686 -5.12 -20.72 43.32
C LYS A 686 -6.57 -20.50 43.78
N ASN A 687 -7.29 -19.56 43.16
CA ASN A 687 -8.64 -19.16 43.54
C ASN A 687 -9.72 -19.74 42.61
N HIS A 688 -9.37 -19.95 41.34
CA HIS A 688 -10.22 -20.41 40.24
C HIS A 688 -9.54 -21.57 39.48
N PRO A 689 -9.35 -22.73 40.13
CA PRO A 689 -8.70 -23.89 39.50
C PRO A 689 -9.49 -24.46 38.32
N GLU A 690 -10.74 -24.05 38.11
CA GLU A 690 -11.55 -24.41 36.95
C GLU A 690 -11.24 -23.58 35.68
N ASN A 691 -10.47 -22.49 35.80
CA ASN A 691 -10.15 -21.60 34.69
C ASN A 691 -9.08 -22.22 33.77
N LEU A 692 -9.53 -23.06 32.82
CA LEU A 692 -8.64 -23.73 31.85
C LEU A 692 -7.84 -22.74 30.99
N GLY A 693 -8.40 -21.54 30.73
CA GLY A 693 -7.71 -20.48 29.99
C GLY A 693 -6.47 -19.96 30.73
N ALA A 694 -6.54 -19.85 32.06
CA ALA A 694 -5.42 -19.43 32.89
C ALA A 694 -4.27 -20.45 32.91
N TYR A 695 -4.56 -21.76 32.88
CA TYR A 695 -3.51 -22.78 32.70
C TYR A 695 -2.78 -22.63 31.36
N ARG A 696 -3.53 -22.44 30.28
CA ARG A 696 -2.97 -22.30 28.92
C ARG A 696 -2.14 -21.02 28.80
N GLY A 697 -2.64 -19.92 29.36
CA GLY A 697 -1.93 -18.65 29.46
C GLY A 697 -0.64 -18.77 30.26
N LEU A 698 -0.69 -19.44 31.43
CA LEU A 698 0.46 -19.70 32.28
C LEU A 698 1.53 -20.54 31.57
N ALA A 699 1.14 -21.66 30.96
CA ALA A 699 2.07 -22.53 30.24
C ALA A 699 2.74 -21.81 29.07
N TRP A 700 1.98 -20.98 28.34
CA TRP A 700 2.51 -20.19 27.24
C TRP A 700 3.50 -19.11 27.70
N ILE A 701 3.18 -18.37 28.77
CA ILE A 701 4.10 -17.34 29.29
C ILE A 701 5.36 -17.96 29.89
N GLN A 702 5.24 -19.10 30.57
CA GLN A 702 6.39 -19.86 31.08
C GLN A 702 7.28 -20.36 29.95
N PHE A 703 6.69 -20.87 28.86
CA PHE A 703 7.46 -21.29 27.69
C PHE A 703 8.23 -20.12 27.08
N ARG A 704 7.59 -18.96 26.90
CA ARG A 704 8.24 -17.77 26.35
C ARG A 704 9.37 -17.25 27.26
N ALA A 705 9.15 -17.29 28.58
CA ALA A 705 10.13 -16.94 29.61
C ALA A 705 11.32 -17.91 29.68
N LYS A 706 11.31 -19.00 28.90
CA LYS A 706 12.25 -20.12 28.96
C LYS A 706 12.19 -20.92 30.27
N HIS A 707 11.07 -20.82 30.99
CA HIS A 707 10.72 -21.66 32.14
C HIS A 707 10.02 -22.94 31.65
N GLU A 708 10.71 -23.65 30.75
CA GLU A 708 10.17 -24.74 29.95
C GLU A 708 9.70 -25.94 30.78
N ASP A 709 10.37 -26.25 31.90
CA ASP A 709 9.96 -27.31 32.83
C ASP A 709 8.73 -26.93 33.66
N GLU A 710 8.57 -25.64 34.00
CA GLU A 710 7.37 -25.17 34.69
C GLU A 710 6.15 -25.17 33.75
N ALA A 711 6.33 -24.80 32.48
CA ALA A 711 5.27 -24.89 31.46
C ALA A 711 4.73 -26.32 31.32
N VAL A 712 5.64 -27.30 31.30
CA VAL A 712 5.26 -28.73 31.31
C VAL A 712 4.52 -29.12 32.58
N ALA A 713 4.93 -28.60 33.75
CA ALA A 713 4.24 -28.87 35.01
C ALA A 713 2.83 -28.25 35.04
N THR A 714 2.66 -27.05 34.48
CA THR A 714 1.36 -26.37 34.36
C THR A 714 0.41 -27.11 33.43
N ASP A 715 0.88 -27.54 32.26
CA ASP A 715 0.08 -28.34 31.33
C ASP A 715 -0.30 -29.70 31.94
N ARG A 716 0.56 -30.32 32.76
CA ARG A 716 0.19 -31.51 33.54
C ARG A 716 -0.89 -31.21 34.57
N ALA A 717 -0.83 -30.06 35.24
CA ALA A 717 -1.86 -29.64 36.19
C ALA A 717 -3.20 -29.36 35.49
N LEU A 718 -3.19 -28.78 34.28
CA LEU A 718 -4.36 -28.66 33.42
C LEU A 718 -5.01 -30.02 33.16
N LEU A 719 -4.21 -31.03 32.79
CA LEU A 719 -4.72 -32.38 32.54
C LEU A 719 -5.14 -33.12 33.83
N GLN A 720 -4.65 -32.74 35.00
CA GLN A 720 -5.21 -33.23 36.26
C GLN A 720 -6.61 -32.64 36.53
N ALA A 721 -6.80 -31.35 36.21
CA ALA A 721 -8.09 -30.67 36.36
C ALA A 721 -9.11 -31.08 35.29
N ALA A 722 -8.65 -31.33 34.06
CA ALA A 722 -9.46 -31.74 32.92
C ALA A 722 -8.81 -32.94 32.17
N PRO A 723 -8.90 -34.17 32.72
CA PRO A 723 -8.24 -35.36 32.15
C PRO A 723 -8.73 -35.79 30.77
N THR A 724 -9.84 -35.22 30.28
CA THR A 724 -10.39 -35.52 28.96
C THR A 724 -10.19 -34.36 27.98
N ASP A 725 -9.44 -33.31 28.34
CA ASP A 725 -9.18 -32.16 27.47
C ASP A 725 -8.16 -32.54 26.38
N VAL A 726 -8.68 -32.92 25.21
CA VAL A 726 -7.86 -33.31 24.05
C VAL A 726 -6.93 -32.17 23.60
N GLU A 727 -7.34 -30.91 23.77
CA GLU A 727 -6.53 -29.74 23.40
C GLU A 727 -5.32 -29.58 24.35
N GLY A 728 -5.54 -29.71 25.67
CA GLY A 728 -4.46 -29.74 26.66
C GLY A 728 -3.45 -30.87 26.44
N HIS A 729 -3.91 -32.06 26.04
CA HIS A 729 -2.99 -33.17 25.71
C HIS A 729 -2.12 -32.82 24.50
N GLN A 730 -2.72 -32.23 23.46
CA GLN A 730 -2.00 -31.79 22.28
C GLN A 730 -0.99 -30.68 22.60
N GLN A 731 -1.35 -29.74 23.48
CA GLN A 731 -0.47 -28.65 23.92
C GLN A 731 0.75 -29.19 24.67
N LEU A 732 0.53 -30.02 25.70
CA LEU A 732 1.60 -30.65 26.48
C LEU A 732 2.53 -31.47 25.60
N ALA A 733 1.97 -32.30 24.72
CA ALA A 733 2.74 -33.11 23.80
C ALA A 733 3.58 -32.25 22.85
N GLY A 734 3.00 -31.20 22.27
CA GLY A 734 3.71 -30.28 21.37
C GLY A 734 4.88 -29.58 22.07
N LEU A 735 4.70 -29.16 23.32
CA LEU A 735 5.75 -28.55 24.14
C LEU A 735 6.90 -29.54 24.43
N LEU A 736 6.56 -30.76 24.85
CA LEU A 736 7.55 -31.82 25.10
C LEU A 736 8.32 -32.21 23.83
N VAL A 737 7.65 -32.27 22.66
CA VAL A 737 8.29 -32.54 21.37
C VAL A 737 9.29 -31.44 20.99
N ARG A 738 8.95 -30.16 21.19
CA ARG A 738 9.88 -29.04 20.95
C ARG A 738 11.12 -29.11 21.85
N GLN A 739 10.94 -29.52 23.10
CA GLN A 739 12.03 -29.77 24.06
C GLN A 739 12.82 -31.07 23.77
N LYS A 740 12.46 -31.82 22.72
CA LYS A 740 13.03 -33.13 22.38
C LYS A 740 12.85 -34.20 23.47
N ARG A 741 11.86 -34.01 24.36
CA ARG A 741 11.49 -34.95 25.44
C ARG A 741 10.49 -35.98 24.92
N PHE A 742 10.86 -36.67 23.85
CA PHE A 742 9.95 -37.54 23.11
C PHE A 742 9.41 -38.70 23.96
N ALA A 743 10.23 -39.25 24.86
CA ALA A 743 9.83 -40.33 25.77
C ALA A 743 8.67 -39.94 26.71
N GLU A 744 8.54 -38.65 27.03
CA GLU A 744 7.43 -38.12 27.84
C GLU A 744 6.23 -37.71 26.97
N ALA A 745 6.46 -37.24 25.74
CA ALA A 745 5.40 -36.84 24.82
C ALA A 745 4.58 -38.02 24.30
N THR A 746 5.24 -39.17 24.04
CA THR A 746 4.58 -40.38 23.51
C THR A 746 3.38 -40.84 24.34
N PRO A 747 3.46 -41.07 25.66
CA PRO A 747 2.30 -41.51 26.45
C PRO A 747 1.16 -40.47 26.48
N ILE A 748 1.47 -39.17 26.49
CA ILE A 748 0.45 -38.11 26.43
C ILE A 748 -0.30 -38.15 25.10
N LEU A 749 0.40 -38.37 23.99
CA LEU A 749 -0.22 -38.53 22.68
C LEU A 749 -1.01 -39.84 22.56
N GLN A 750 -0.56 -40.92 23.20
CA GLN A 750 -1.33 -42.17 23.26
C GLN A 750 -2.67 -41.97 23.98
N GLU A 751 -2.67 -41.24 25.09
CA GLU A 751 -3.89 -40.85 25.81
C GLU A 751 -4.78 -39.94 24.94
N ALA A 752 -4.20 -38.93 24.28
CA ALA A 752 -4.93 -38.05 23.36
C ALA A 752 -5.62 -38.82 22.22
N VAL A 753 -4.91 -39.80 21.63
CA VAL A 753 -5.43 -40.69 20.60
C VAL A 753 -6.49 -41.64 21.16
N ALA A 754 -6.35 -42.12 22.40
CA ALA A 754 -7.38 -42.94 23.04
C ALA A 754 -8.67 -42.16 23.31
N LEU A 755 -8.56 -40.88 23.71
CA LEU A 755 -9.70 -39.98 23.93
C LEU A 755 -10.38 -39.56 22.62
N ALA A 756 -9.62 -39.45 21.53
CA ALA A 756 -10.11 -39.05 20.22
C ALA A 756 -9.54 -39.93 19.09
N PRO A 757 -9.93 -41.22 19.01
CA PRO A 757 -9.32 -42.18 18.09
C PRO A 757 -9.59 -41.88 16.60
N GLY A 758 -10.59 -41.05 16.30
CA GLY A 758 -10.87 -40.55 14.96
C GLY A 758 -10.09 -39.31 14.55
N LYS A 759 -9.32 -38.68 15.44
CA LYS A 759 -8.50 -37.49 15.13
C LYS A 759 -7.16 -37.91 14.54
N GLN A 760 -7.11 -38.02 13.22
CA GLN A 760 -5.91 -38.45 12.48
C GLN A 760 -4.67 -37.57 12.74
N ASN A 761 -4.84 -36.26 12.97
CA ASN A 761 -3.72 -35.36 13.28
C ASN A 761 -2.97 -35.75 14.56
N LEU A 762 -3.67 -36.30 15.57
CA LEU A 762 -3.04 -36.80 16.80
C LEU A 762 -2.25 -38.09 16.52
N GLN A 763 -2.74 -38.93 15.62
CA GLN A 763 -2.05 -40.16 15.20
C GLN A 763 -0.79 -39.85 14.38
N VAL A 764 -0.84 -38.81 13.52
CA VAL A 764 0.35 -38.27 12.82
C VAL A 764 1.36 -37.74 13.82
N MET A 765 0.93 -36.95 14.81
CA MET A 765 1.80 -36.39 15.85
C MET A 765 2.43 -37.50 16.71
N LEU A 766 1.67 -38.53 17.08
CA LEU A 766 2.17 -39.70 17.81
C LEU A 766 3.23 -40.45 16.99
N GLY A 767 2.92 -40.81 15.74
CA GLY A 767 3.87 -41.51 14.86
C GLY A 767 5.14 -40.71 14.62
N SER A 768 5.04 -39.40 14.39
CA SER A 768 6.20 -38.50 14.28
C SER A 768 7.04 -38.49 15.56
N THR A 769 6.39 -38.40 16.72
CA THR A 769 7.06 -38.35 18.02
C THR A 769 7.79 -39.65 18.32
N GLU A 770 7.18 -40.80 18.06
CA GLU A 770 7.80 -42.12 18.21
C GLU A 770 9.02 -42.28 17.29
N LEU A 771 8.94 -41.80 16.05
CA LEU A 771 10.09 -41.80 15.13
C LEU A 771 11.23 -40.90 15.63
N LEU A 772 10.92 -39.70 16.12
CA LEU A 772 11.91 -38.76 16.69
C LEU A 772 12.51 -39.27 18.01
N ALA A 773 11.74 -40.04 18.79
CA ALA A 773 12.21 -40.75 19.98
C ALA A 773 13.20 -41.89 19.67
N GLY A 774 13.39 -42.23 18.40
CA GLY A 774 14.17 -43.39 17.98
C GLY A 774 13.41 -44.71 18.10
N GLU A 775 12.13 -44.69 18.48
CA GLU A 775 11.24 -45.86 18.54
C GLU A 775 10.72 -46.22 17.15
N LYS A 776 11.66 -46.48 16.25
CA LYS A 776 11.45 -46.60 14.81
C LYS A 776 10.38 -47.62 14.45
N GLU A 777 10.36 -48.77 15.10
CA GLU A 777 9.37 -49.83 14.89
C GLU A 777 7.96 -49.41 15.32
N LYS A 778 7.82 -48.71 16.45
CA LYS A 778 6.53 -48.25 16.97
C LYS A 778 5.96 -47.13 16.10
N GLY A 779 6.74 -46.09 15.82
CA GLY A 779 6.32 -44.99 14.96
C GLY A 779 5.92 -45.48 13.56
N THR A 780 6.68 -46.44 13.02
CA THR A 780 6.32 -47.10 11.76
C THR A 780 5.00 -47.88 11.87
N ALA A 781 4.78 -48.62 12.97
CA ALA A 781 3.54 -49.36 13.17
C ALA A 781 2.32 -48.43 13.32
N THR A 782 2.45 -47.33 14.08
CA THR A 782 1.42 -46.29 14.25
C THR A 782 1.04 -45.67 12.89
N LEU A 783 2.04 -45.25 12.11
CA LEU A 783 1.79 -44.68 10.77
C LEU A 783 1.25 -45.72 9.79
N ARG A 784 1.69 -46.99 9.85
CA ARG A 784 1.14 -48.08 9.03
C ARG A 784 -0.34 -48.31 9.33
N GLN A 785 -0.71 -48.33 10.61
CA GLN A 785 -2.10 -48.46 11.03
C GLN A 785 -2.93 -47.28 10.53
N LEU A 786 -2.46 -46.04 10.72
CA LEU A 786 -3.10 -44.83 10.21
C LEU A 786 -3.35 -44.91 8.70
N LEU A 787 -2.31 -45.27 7.93
CA LEU A 787 -2.37 -45.40 6.48
C LEU A 787 -3.33 -46.51 6.01
N SER A 788 -3.54 -47.56 6.81
CA SER A 788 -4.48 -48.64 6.46
C SER A 788 -5.95 -48.20 6.44
N SER A 789 -6.30 -47.20 7.25
CA SER A 789 -7.64 -46.61 7.34
C SER A 789 -7.77 -45.23 6.70
N ALA A 790 -6.66 -44.58 6.35
CA ALA A 790 -6.65 -43.25 5.77
C ALA A 790 -7.26 -43.22 4.36
N SER A 791 -8.26 -42.35 4.19
CA SER A 791 -8.93 -42.08 2.93
C SER A 791 -8.73 -40.65 2.43
N ASP A 792 -8.27 -39.74 3.30
CA ASP A 792 -8.01 -38.35 2.96
C ASP A 792 -6.56 -38.14 2.48
N GLN A 793 -6.40 -37.23 1.52
CA GLN A 793 -5.12 -36.93 0.87
C GLN A 793 -4.06 -36.37 1.82
N GLY A 794 -4.45 -35.53 2.79
CA GLY A 794 -3.53 -34.86 3.71
C GLY A 794 -2.84 -35.84 4.64
N THR A 795 -3.62 -36.69 5.32
CA THR A 795 -3.09 -37.72 6.21
C THR A 795 -2.20 -38.72 5.47
N LEU A 796 -2.63 -39.14 4.27
CA LEU A 796 -1.82 -40.02 3.41
C LEU A 796 -0.47 -39.38 3.08
N ASN A 797 -0.46 -38.08 2.75
CA ASN A 797 0.77 -37.35 2.46
C ASN A 797 1.68 -37.19 3.68
N ASP A 798 1.14 -36.69 4.79
CA ASP A 798 1.91 -36.38 6.00
C ASP A 798 2.57 -37.63 6.58
N ALA A 799 1.82 -38.74 6.67
CA ALA A 799 2.37 -40.02 7.13
C ALA A 799 3.44 -40.58 6.16
N SER A 800 3.25 -40.39 4.85
CA SER A 800 4.24 -40.80 3.84
C SER A 800 5.53 -39.99 3.97
N TYR A 801 5.43 -38.68 4.17
CA TYR A 801 6.57 -37.81 4.41
C TYR A 801 7.35 -38.23 5.66
N LEU A 802 6.66 -38.51 6.77
CA LEU A 802 7.29 -38.94 8.02
C LEU A 802 8.05 -40.26 7.85
N LEU A 803 7.45 -41.26 7.20
CA LEU A 803 8.12 -42.53 6.89
C LEU A 803 9.36 -42.33 6.00
N ALA A 804 9.22 -41.51 4.96
CA ALA A 804 10.31 -41.17 4.04
C ALA A 804 11.45 -40.45 4.77
N ASN A 805 11.11 -39.47 5.60
CA ASN A 805 12.07 -38.68 6.38
C ASN A 805 12.83 -39.53 7.41
N ALA A 806 12.15 -40.48 8.06
CA ALA A 806 12.79 -41.46 8.93
C ALA A 806 13.53 -42.60 8.16
N GLY A 807 13.35 -42.69 6.84
CA GLY A 807 13.97 -43.72 6.00
C GLY A 807 13.47 -45.12 6.31
N VAL A 808 12.17 -45.24 6.61
CA VAL A 808 11.48 -46.50 6.90
C VAL A 808 10.39 -46.74 5.90
N GLU A 809 10.13 -48.01 5.62
CA GLU A 809 8.96 -48.42 4.83
C GLU A 809 8.80 -47.58 3.55
N LEU A 810 9.90 -47.25 2.88
CA LEU A 810 9.89 -46.43 1.66
C LEU A 810 8.91 -46.97 0.59
N PRO A 811 8.72 -48.30 0.42
CA PRO A 811 7.67 -48.83 -0.44
C PRO A 811 6.24 -48.44 -0.01
N LEU A 812 5.93 -48.49 1.29
CA LEU A 812 4.63 -48.09 1.83
C LEU A 812 4.42 -46.58 1.72
N ALA A 813 5.45 -45.79 2.05
CA ALA A 813 5.44 -44.34 1.90
C ALA A 813 5.17 -43.94 0.45
N ARG A 814 5.85 -44.59 -0.50
CA ARG A 814 5.62 -44.40 -1.93
C ARG A 814 4.19 -44.78 -2.33
N ALA A 815 3.73 -45.99 -1.98
CA ALA A 815 2.39 -46.44 -2.36
C ALA A 815 1.28 -45.55 -1.78
N SER A 816 1.47 -45.03 -0.57
CA SER A 816 0.52 -44.15 0.11
C SER A 816 0.54 -42.73 -0.47
N CYS A 817 1.73 -42.19 -0.77
CA CYS A 817 1.87 -40.92 -1.48
C CYS A 817 1.32 -41.01 -2.90
N GLU A 818 1.54 -42.12 -3.63
CA GLU A 818 0.90 -42.39 -4.93
C GLU A 818 -0.62 -42.48 -4.82
N LYS A 819 -1.17 -43.00 -3.70
CA LYS A 819 -2.61 -42.98 -3.43
C LYS A 819 -3.11 -41.54 -3.21
N ALA A 820 -2.39 -40.73 -2.42
CA ALA A 820 -2.72 -39.32 -2.22
C ALA A 820 -2.69 -38.55 -3.55
N LEU A 821 -1.67 -38.76 -4.38
CA LEU A 821 -1.56 -38.17 -5.71
C LEU A 821 -2.70 -38.61 -6.63
N ARG A 822 -3.11 -39.88 -6.61
CA ARG A 822 -4.27 -40.32 -7.40
C ARG A 822 -5.57 -39.65 -6.97
N LEU A 823 -5.80 -39.50 -5.66
CA LEU A 823 -6.98 -38.79 -5.15
C LEU A 823 -6.97 -37.32 -5.58
N LEU A 824 -5.83 -36.64 -5.38
CA LEU A 824 -5.64 -35.27 -5.84
C LEU A 824 -5.80 -35.13 -7.37
N ASP A 825 -5.23 -36.04 -8.15
CA ASP A 825 -5.39 -36.06 -9.62
C ASP A 825 -6.84 -36.31 -10.01
N GLU A 826 -7.57 -37.23 -9.37
CA GLU A 826 -8.99 -37.50 -9.62
C GLU A 826 -9.91 -36.33 -9.26
N GLU A 827 -9.59 -35.61 -8.19
CA GLU A 827 -10.33 -34.43 -7.74
C GLU A 827 -10.01 -33.22 -8.62
N THR A 828 -8.74 -33.00 -8.94
CA THR A 828 -8.30 -31.83 -9.71
C THR A 828 -8.53 -31.98 -11.22
N SER A 829 -8.45 -33.18 -11.79
CA SER A 829 -8.70 -33.41 -13.23
C SER A 829 -10.13 -33.04 -13.67
N LYS A 830 -11.08 -33.02 -12.73
CA LYS A 830 -12.47 -32.63 -12.95
C LYS A 830 -12.71 -31.13 -12.84
N LEU A 831 -11.70 -30.35 -12.45
CA LEU A 831 -11.84 -28.91 -12.28
C LEU A 831 -12.16 -28.24 -13.63
N THR A 832 -13.09 -27.30 -13.54
CA THR A 832 -13.37 -26.27 -14.53
C THR A 832 -13.42 -24.95 -13.78
N LEU A 833 -13.01 -23.85 -14.41
CA LEU A 833 -12.97 -22.56 -13.72
C LEU A 833 -14.39 -22.07 -13.40
N THR A 834 -15.38 -22.43 -14.21
CA THR A 834 -16.79 -22.06 -14.00
C THR A 834 -17.45 -22.66 -12.76
N ALA A 835 -16.87 -23.73 -12.17
CA ALA A 835 -17.46 -24.46 -11.05
C ALA A 835 -16.51 -24.58 -9.84
N ILE A 836 -15.44 -23.77 -9.78
CA ILE A 836 -14.42 -23.88 -8.75
C ILE A 836 -14.90 -23.39 -7.36
N THR A 837 -14.55 -24.10 -6.30
CA THR A 837 -14.87 -23.76 -4.90
C THR A 837 -13.60 -23.44 -4.11
N ASP A 838 -13.72 -22.79 -2.95
CA ASP A 838 -12.56 -22.57 -2.05
C ASP A 838 -11.88 -23.87 -1.63
N ASP A 839 -12.66 -24.95 -1.50
CA ASP A 839 -12.13 -26.27 -1.22
C ASP A 839 -11.25 -26.78 -2.36
N ASN A 840 -11.67 -26.56 -3.60
CA ASN A 840 -10.87 -26.88 -4.79
C ASN A 840 -9.59 -26.04 -4.87
N LEU A 841 -9.59 -24.80 -4.39
CA LEU A 841 -8.40 -23.95 -4.34
C LEU A 841 -7.41 -24.45 -3.28
N ARG A 842 -7.89 -24.97 -2.14
CA ARG A 842 -7.02 -25.60 -1.11
C ARG A 842 -6.28 -26.83 -1.62
N HIS A 843 -6.83 -27.54 -2.61
CA HIS A 843 -6.14 -28.68 -3.23
C HIS A 843 -4.84 -28.30 -3.94
N MET A 844 -4.64 -27.04 -4.34
CA MET A 844 -3.39 -26.60 -4.98
C MET A 844 -2.21 -26.65 -4.01
N ALA A 845 -2.41 -26.23 -2.76
CA ALA A 845 -1.39 -26.35 -1.72
C ALA A 845 -1.13 -27.82 -1.35
N GLY A 846 -2.19 -28.65 -1.32
CA GLY A 846 -2.09 -30.10 -1.13
C GLY A 846 -1.31 -30.79 -2.25
N LEU A 847 -1.53 -30.40 -3.50
CA LEU A 847 -0.83 -30.93 -4.68
C LEU A 847 0.67 -30.61 -4.63
N ALA A 848 1.02 -29.36 -4.31
CA ALA A 848 2.42 -28.97 -4.16
C ALA A 848 3.12 -29.72 -3.01
N ALA A 849 2.46 -29.82 -1.84
CA ALA A 849 2.99 -30.57 -0.70
C ALA A 849 3.19 -32.06 -1.01
N THR A 850 2.29 -32.65 -1.78
CA THR A 850 2.35 -34.07 -2.14
C THR A 850 3.39 -34.33 -3.23
N TRP A 851 3.56 -33.43 -4.19
CA TRP A 851 4.68 -33.48 -5.14
C TRP A 851 6.03 -33.35 -4.44
N ASP A 852 6.18 -32.44 -3.47
CA ASP A 852 7.40 -32.33 -2.68
C ASP A 852 7.68 -33.60 -1.86
N THR A 853 6.65 -34.17 -1.25
CA THR A 853 6.77 -35.44 -0.51
C THR A 853 7.20 -36.59 -1.42
N MET A 854 6.63 -36.70 -2.62
CA MET A 854 7.07 -37.68 -3.61
C MET A 854 8.51 -37.43 -4.06
N ALA A 855 8.90 -36.17 -4.26
CA ALA A 855 10.30 -35.81 -4.55
C ALA A 855 11.23 -36.30 -3.44
N TRP A 856 10.84 -36.10 -2.17
CA TRP A 856 11.60 -36.56 -1.02
C TRP A 856 11.68 -38.09 -0.95
N ILE A 857 10.59 -38.81 -1.19
CA ILE A 857 10.58 -40.29 -1.26
C ILE A 857 11.55 -40.79 -2.33
N LEU A 858 11.47 -40.24 -3.54
CA LEU A 858 12.34 -40.61 -4.67
C LEU A 858 13.81 -40.29 -4.38
N TYR A 859 14.08 -39.15 -3.75
CA TYR A 859 15.41 -38.79 -3.29
C TYR A 859 15.97 -39.83 -2.30
N ARG A 860 15.14 -40.28 -1.33
CA ARG A 860 15.52 -41.32 -0.36
C ARG A 860 15.70 -42.70 -0.98
N GLN A 861 15.06 -42.97 -2.11
CA GLN A 861 15.25 -44.18 -2.92
C GLN A 861 16.46 -44.09 -3.87
N GLY A 862 17.13 -42.94 -3.97
CA GLY A 862 18.26 -42.73 -4.87
C GLY A 862 17.86 -42.37 -6.31
N GLU A 863 16.57 -42.13 -6.57
CA GLU A 863 16.02 -41.77 -7.89
C GLU A 863 16.10 -40.25 -8.14
N PHE A 864 17.29 -39.66 -8.04
CA PHE A 864 17.48 -38.20 -7.99
C PHE A 864 16.94 -37.44 -9.21
N ASN A 865 17.00 -38.02 -10.40
CA ASN A 865 16.46 -37.39 -11.61
C ASN A 865 14.93 -37.33 -11.61
N ASN A 866 14.26 -38.34 -11.04
CA ASN A 866 12.81 -38.30 -10.89
C ASN A 866 12.42 -37.38 -9.73
N ALA A 867 13.16 -37.43 -8.62
CA ALA A 867 13.00 -36.50 -7.50
C ALA A 867 13.06 -35.03 -7.97
N LEU A 868 14.01 -34.69 -8.84
CA LEU A 868 14.14 -33.34 -9.38
C LEU A 868 12.89 -32.88 -10.12
N LYS A 869 12.27 -33.75 -10.94
CA LYS A 869 11.05 -33.40 -11.69
C LYS A 869 9.88 -33.07 -10.77
N TYR A 870 9.69 -33.88 -9.72
CA TYR A 870 8.64 -33.65 -8.72
C TYR A 870 8.92 -32.39 -7.89
N GLY A 871 10.17 -32.19 -7.44
CA GLY A 871 10.55 -31.02 -6.66
C GLY A 871 10.42 -29.71 -7.44
N GLN A 872 10.77 -29.70 -8.74
CA GLN A 872 10.60 -28.52 -9.59
C GLN A 872 9.13 -28.19 -9.84
N ALA A 873 8.28 -29.20 -10.01
CA ALA A 873 6.83 -29.01 -10.11
C ALA A 873 6.24 -28.43 -8.83
N ALA A 874 6.62 -28.99 -7.67
CA ALA A 874 6.20 -28.47 -6.36
C ALA A 874 6.61 -27.00 -6.18
N TRP A 875 7.88 -26.67 -6.46
CA TRP A 875 8.42 -25.31 -6.29
C TRP A 875 7.78 -24.27 -7.21
N MET A 876 7.45 -24.63 -8.44
CA MET A 876 6.77 -23.72 -9.37
C MET A 876 5.30 -23.49 -9.00
N LEU A 877 4.68 -24.46 -8.31
CA LEU A 877 3.33 -24.33 -7.79
C LEU A 877 3.30 -23.53 -6.48
N ASP A 878 4.21 -23.81 -5.55
CA ASP A 878 4.24 -23.26 -4.19
C ASP A 878 5.70 -23.05 -3.71
N GLN A 879 6.04 -21.83 -3.31
CA GLN A 879 7.43 -21.41 -3.03
C GLN A 879 7.77 -21.42 -1.53
N ARG A 880 7.38 -22.46 -0.80
CA ARG A 880 7.71 -22.63 0.62
C ARG A 880 9.19 -22.98 0.86
N PRO A 881 9.79 -22.55 1.99
CA PRO A 881 11.19 -22.84 2.32
C PRO A 881 11.57 -24.32 2.30
N ALA A 882 10.72 -25.21 2.81
CA ALA A 882 10.98 -26.65 2.85
C ALA A 882 11.20 -27.26 1.44
N ILE A 883 10.40 -26.85 0.45
CA ILE A 883 10.47 -27.34 -0.93
C ILE A 883 11.80 -26.91 -1.57
N ALA A 884 12.20 -25.66 -1.37
CA ALA A 884 13.48 -25.13 -1.85
C ALA A 884 14.67 -25.84 -1.17
N THR A 885 14.57 -26.18 0.11
CA THR A 885 15.59 -26.96 0.82
C THR A 885 15.72 -28.38 0.25
N HIS A 886 14.61 -29.10 0.04
CA HIS A 886 14.64 -30.42 -0.59
C HIS A 886 15.22 -30.36 -2.01
N LEU A 887 14.84 -29.36 -2.81
CA LEU A 887 15.43 -29.12 -4.14
C LEU A 887 16.93 -28.89 -4.08
N GLY A 888 17.41 -28.10 -3.12
CA GLY A 888 18.84 -27.90 -2.90
C GLY A 888 19.57 -29.22 -2.67
N GLN A 889 19.02 -30.10 -1.84
CA GLN A 889 19.60 -31.41 -1.54
C GLN A 889 19.59 -32.35 -2.75
N ILE A 890 18.52 -32.32 -3.54
CA ILE A 890 18.44 -33.06 -4.81
C ILE A 890 19.53 -32.58 -5.77
N TYR A 891 19.70 -31.26 -5.93
CA TYR A 891 20.75 -30.69 -6.76
C TYR A 891 22.16 -31.05 -6.27
N GLU A 892 22.40 -31.10 -4.95
CA GLU A 892 23.68 -31.57 -4.40
C GLU A 892 23.98 -33.02 -4.82
N LYS A 893 23.01 -33.93 -4.71
CA LYS A 893 23.18 -35.34 -5.14
C LYS A 893 23.40 -35.49 -6.64
N LEU A 894 22.89 -34.56 -7.44
CA LEU A 894 23.12 -34.51 -8.88
C LEU A 894 24.43 -33.80 -9.27
N GLY A 895 25.22 -33.31 -8.30
CA GLY A 895 26.45 -32.57 -8.56
C GLY A 895 26.24 -31.14 -9.07
N LYS A 896 25.01 -30.62 -9.01
CA LYS A 896 24.61 -29.30 -9.50
C LYS A 896 24.79 -28.24 -8.40
N LYS A 897 26.05 -27.94 -8.09
CA LYS A 897 26.42 -27.11 -6.93
C LYS A 897 25.82 -25.70 -6.97
N ALA A 898 25.78 -25.05 -8.14
CA ALA A 898 25.26 -23.68 -8.25
C ALA A 898 23.75 -23.62 -8.01
N GLU A 899 23.01 -24.58 -8.56
CA GLU A 899 21.56 -24.72 -8.40
C GLU A 899 21.19 -25.12 -6.97
N ALA A 900 22.02 -25.95 -6.32
CA ALA A 900 21.87 -26.29 -4.91
C ALA A 900 21.99 -25.05 -4.02
N ILE A 901 23.05 -24.26 -4.19
CA ILE A 901 23.26 -23.01 -3.46
C ILE A 901 22.08 -22.07 -3.68
N LYS A 902 21.68 -21.86 -4.94
CA LYS A 902 20.58 -20.97 -5.28
C LYS A 902 19.25 -21.42 -4.63
N SER A 903 18.98 -22.71 -4.58
CA SER A 903 17.78 -23.26 -3.94
C SER A 903 17.79 -23.03 -2.42
N TYR A 904 18.92 -23.24 -1.74
CA TYR A 904 19.05 -22.93 -0.31
C TYR A 904 18.90 -21.43 -0.02
N GLN A 905 19.43 -20.57 -0.87
CA GLN A 905 19.24 -19.13 -0.76
C GLN A 905 17.78 -18.72 -0.96
N PHE A 906 17.06 -19.35 -1.91
CA PHE A 906 15.63 -19.17 -2.06
C PHE A 906 14.82 -19.68 -0.86
N ALA A 907 15.24 -20.77 -0.21
CA ALA A 907 14.61 -21.23 1.03
C ALA A 907 14.68 -20.16 2.14
N ILE A 908 15.82 -19.49 2.28
CA ILE A 908 15.99 -18.41 3.27
C ILE A 908 15.23 -17.14 2.84
N ALA A 909 15.23 -16.82 1.54
CA ALA A 909 14.55 -15.64 1.01
C ALA A 909 13.02 -15.71 1.07
N SER A 910 12.45 -16.90 0.83
CA SER A 910 11.00 -17.17 0.89
C SER A 910 10.44 -17.28 2.31
N ALA A 911 11.28 -17.26 3.35
CA ALA A 911 10.84 -17.38 4.73
C ALA A 911 10.22 -16.08 5.26
N THR A 912 8.94 -16.17 5.64
CA THR A 912 8.13 -15.09 6.23
C THR A 912 8.29 -14.99 7.75
N VAL A 913 8.72 -16.07 8.42
CA VAL A 913 9.04 -16.10 9.87
C VAL A 913 10.41 -16.76 10.14
N PRO A 914 11.13 -16.36 11.22
CA PRO A 914 12.52 -16.80 11.48
C PRO A 914 12.75 -18.31 11.60
N ASP A 915 11.73 -19.08 11.99
CA ASP A 915 11.80 -20.53 12.26
C ASP A 915 10.98 -21.37 11.26
N SER A 916 10.90 -20.91 10.00
CA SER A 916 10.17 -21.64 8.98
C SER A 916 10.83 -23.02 8.70
N ASN A 917 10.03 -24.08 8.66
CA ASN A 917 10.51 -25.43 8.36
C ASN A 917 11.39 -25.46 7.09
N GLY A 918 12.60 -26.00 7.22
CA GLY A 918 13.58 -26.12 6.12
C GLY A 918 14.65 -25.02 6.08
N VAL A 919 14.46 -23.87 6.73
CA VAL A 919 15.43 -22.75 6.71
C VAL A 919 16.73 -23.10 7.44
N ASP A 920 16.66 -23.72 8.61
CA ASP A 920 17.86 -24.06 9.37
C ASP A 920 18.70 -25.16 8.72
N ASP A 921 18.06 -26.12 8.06
CA ASP A 921 18.77 -27.09 7.25
C ASP A 921 19.42 -26.41 6.03
N ALA A 922 18.71 -25.51 5.32
CA ALA A 922 19.30 -24.71 4.25
C ALA A 922 20.52 -23.88 4.71
N ARG A 923 20.43 -23.21 5.86
CA ARG A 923 21.57 -22.48 6.47
C ARG A 923 22.72 -23.42 6.81
N THR A 924 22.43 -24.57 7.40
CA THR A 924 23.44 -25.58 7.74
C THR A 924 24.14 -26.10 6.49
N ARG A 925 23.39 -26.32 5.41
CA ARG A 925 23.91 -26.75 4.12
C ARG A 925 24.75 -25.66 3.46
N LEU A 926 24.31 -24.40 3.44
CA LEU A 926 25.11 -23.28 2.94
C LEU A 926 26.44 -23.13 3.69
N LYS A 927 26.40 -23.24 5.03
CA LYS A 927 27.62 -23.26 5.86
C LYS A 927 28.54 -24.42 5.49
N SER A 928 28.00 -25.61 5.28
CA SER A 928 28.78 -26.79 4.84
C SER A 928 29.40 -26.61 3.44
N LEU A 929 28.80 -25.74 2.62
CA LEU A 929 29.32 -25.32 1.31
C LEU A 929 30.25 -24.10 1.40
N ALA A 930 30.66 -23.70 2.60
CA ALA A 930 31.53 -22.57 2.92
C ALA A 930 30.95 -21.19 2.54
N LEU A 931 29.61 -21.04 2.61
CA LEU A 931 28.92 -19.78 2.39
C LEU A 931 28.34 -19.25 3.72
N SER A 932 28.36 -17.93 3.88
CA SER A 932 27.71 -17.23 4.98
C SER A 932 26.18 -17.18 4.80
N ASP A 933 25.47 -16.85 5.87
CA ASP A 933 24.03 -16.55 5.78
C ASP A 933 23.78 -15.30 4.91
N LEU A 934 22.55 -15.15 4.41
CA LEU A 934 22.18 -14.05 3.52
C LEU A 934 22.12 -12.72 4.28
N SER A 935 22.71 -11.67 3.70
CA SER A 935 22.46 -10.30 4.15
C SER A 935 21.02 -9.85 3.81
N PRO A 936 20.47 -8.82 4.49
CA PRO A 936 19.14 -8.29 4.16
C PRO A 936 18.99 -7.84 2.70
N VAL A 937 20.07 -7.31 2.11
CA VAL A 937 20.10 -6.87 0.70
C VAL A 937 20.02 -8.06 -0.25
N GLU A 938 20.78 -9.13 0.01
CA GLU A 938 20.72 -10.35 -0.79
C GLU A 938 19.36 -11.03 -0.66
N LYS A 939 18.79 -11.05 0.55
CA LYS A 939 17.43 -11.57 0.80
C LYS A 939 16.39 -10.80 -0.02
N SER A 940 16.45 -9.48 -0.04
CA SER A 940 15.55 -8.61 -0.82
C SER A 940 15.71 -8.85 -2.34
N LYS A 941 16.95 -8.93 -2.84
CA LYS A 941 17.21 -9.23 -4.26
C LYS A 941 16.64 -10.60 -4.68
N LEU A 942 16.88 -11.63 -3.87
CA LEU A 942 16.36 -12.97 -4.12
C LEU A 942 14.83 -13.01 -4.06
N SER A 943 14.22 -12.21 -3.18
CA SER A 943 12.76 -12.05 -3.12
C SER A 943 12.20 -11.43 -4.41
N GLY A 944 12.91 -10.46 -5.01
CA GLY A 944 12.58 -9.93 -6.33
C GLY A 944 12.71 -10.97 -7.46
N GLU A 945 13.75 -11.81 -7.42
CA GLU A 945 13.90 -12.93 -8.38
C GLU A 945 12.75 -13.96 -8.26
N LEU A 946 12.26 -14.23 -7.05
CA LEU A 946 11.10 -15.10 -6.82
C LEU A 946 9.84 -14.59 -7.50
N GLY A 947 9.58 -13.27 -7.44
CA GLY A 947 8.45 -12.64 -8.14
C GLY A 947 8.54 -12.73 -9.66
N HIS A 948 9.76 -12.73 -10.22
CA HIS A 948 9.96 -12.92 -11.66
C HIS A 948 9.71 -14.37 -12.10
N LEU A 949 10.02 -15.37 -11.27
CA LEU A 949 9.74 -16.78 -11.59
C LEU A 949 8.23 -17.08 -11.71
N GLN A 950 7.38 -16.22 -11.14
CA GLN A 950 5.93 -16.34 -11.19
C GLN A 950 5.29 -15.48 -12.29
N SER A 951 6.09 -14.77 -13.10
CA SER A 951 5.60 -13.82 -14.10
C SER A 951 5.87 -14.30 -15.53
N ILE A 952 4.89 -14.12 -16.43
CA ILE A 952 5.09 -14.28 -17.88
C ILE A 952 4.76 -12.98 -18.62
N GLN A 953 5.37 -12.77 -19.78
CA GLN A 953 5.06 -11.66 -20.66
C GLN A 953 4.12 -12.13 -21.77
N ILE A 954 3.00 -11.44 -21.97
CA ILE A 954 2.10 -11.65 -23.11
C ILE A 954 2.01 -10.37 -23.94
N SER A 955 1.81 -10.51 -25.24
CA SER A 955 1.66 -9.35 -26.14
C SER A 955 0.22 -9.23 -26.63
N LEU A 956 -0.43 -8.11 -26.33
CA LEU A 956 -1.76 -7.79 -26.83
C LEU A 956 -1.71 -7.34 -28.31
N PRO A 957 -2.78 -7.58 -29.10
CA PRO A 957 -2.88 -7.08 -30.47
C PRO A 957 -2.82 -5.54 -30.56
N THR A 958 -3.36 -4.88 -29.54
CA THR A 958 -3.42 -3.42 -29.42
C THR A 958 -2.91 -3.00 -28.04
N LYS A 959 -2.30 -1.80 -27.96
CA LYS A 959 -1.84 -1.26 -26.68
C LYS A 959 -3.05 -0.92 -25.82
N LYS A 960 -3.05 -1.41 -24.59
CA LYS A 960 -4.13 -1.22 -23.62
C LYS A 960 -3.50 -1.14 -22.25
N ALA A 961 -3.58 0.01 -21.58
CA ALA A 961 -3.32 0.07 -20.15
C ALA A 961 -4.44 -0.63 -19.39
N GLY A 962 -4.10 -1.24 -18.27
CA GLY A 962 -5.08 -1.83 -17.38
C GLY A 962 -4.52 -2.96 -16.56
N SER A 963 -5.28 -3.34 -15.55
CA SER A 963 -5.04 -4.57 -14.80
C SER A 963 -6.25 -5.49 -14.95
N ALA A 964 -6.01 -6.80 -14.99
CA ALA A 964 -7.06 -7.80 -14.96
C ALA A 964 -6.67 -8.95 -14.05
N ASP A 965 -7.60 -9.42 -13.25
CA ASP A 965 -7.46 -10.62 -12.45
C ASP A 965 -8.05 -11.82 -13.21
N LEU A 966 -7.27 -12.87 -13.35
CA LEU A 966 -7.65 -14.05 -14.10
C LEU A 966 -7.32 -15.33 -13.34
N PHE A 967 -8.23 -16.29 -13.40
CA PHE A 967 -7.87 -17.68 -13.19
C PHE A 967 -7.34 -18.30 -14.49
N VAL A 968 -6.30 -19.12 -14.35
CA VAL A 968 -5.76 -19.97 -15.40
C VAL A 968 -5.78 -21.41 -14.90
N LEU A 969 -6.37 -22.29 -15.68
CA LEU A 969 -6.41 -23.73 -15.46
C LEU A 969 -5.39 -24.39 -16.40
N PHE A 970 -4.38 -25.02 -15.81
CA PHE A 970 -3.34 -25.73 -16.53
C PHE A 970 -3.61 -27.22 -16.51
N SER A 971 -3.45 -27.86 -17.67
CA SER A 971 -3.21 -29.29 -17.82
C SER A 971 -1.76 -29.52 -18.26
N PRO A 972 -1.24 -30.75 -18.18
CA PRO A 972 0.08 -31.06 -18.70
C PRO A 972 0.29 -30.54 -20.13
N GLY A 973 1.23 -29.60 -20.28
CA GLY A 973 1.68 -29.05 -21.56
C GLY A 973 0.79 -27.97 -22.19
N HIS A 974 -0.34 -27.57 -21.60
CA HIS A 974 -1.20 -26.53 -22.16
C HIS A 974 -2.14 -25.88 -21.14
N VAL A 975 -2.73 -24.75 -21.55
CA VAL A 975 -3.79 -24.07 -20.79
C VAL A 975 -5.15 -24.58 -21.24
N GLU A 976 -5.93 -25.13 -20.31
CA GLU A 976 -7.29 -25.65 -20.56
C GLU A 976 -8.29 -24.50 -20.64
N GLU A 977 -8.31 -23.67 -19.59
CA GLU A 977 -9.26 -22.61 -19.41
C GLU A 977 -8.55 -21.36 -18.87
N VAL A 978 -9.05 -20.21 -19.28
CA VAL A 978 -8.71 -18.93 -18.67
C VAL A 978 -10.03 -18.23 -18.39
N GLN A 979 -10.24 -17.87 -17.14
CA GLN A 979 -11.43 -17.14 -16.71
C GLN A 979 -11.00 -15.76 -16.27
N PHE A 980 -11.54 -14.75 -16.94
CA PHE A 980 -11.48 -13.38 -16.48
C PHE A 980 -12.39 -13.24 -15.25
N LEU A 981 -11.84 -12.79 -14.12
CA LEU A 981 -12.57 -12.60 -12.87
C LEU A 981 -13.09 -11.17 -12.80
N HIS A 982 -12.18 -10.20 -12.74
CA HIS A 982 -12.49 -8.77 -12.70
C HIS A 982 -11.32 -7.94 -13.25
N GLY A 983 -11.54 -6.65 -13.42
CA GLY A 983 -10.57 -5.71 -13.99
C GLY A 983 -11.03 -5.13 -15.33
N GLU A 984 -10.08 -4.63 -16.12
CA GLU A 984 -10.39 -3.88 -17.33
C GLU A 984 -10.98 -4.77 -18.44
N GLU A 985 -12.20 -4.47 -18.87
CA GLU A 985 -12.89 -5.29 -19.89
C GLU A 985 -12.17 -5.31 -21.24
N ALA A 986 -11.45 -4.23 -21.55
CA ALA A 986 -10.61 -4.17 -22.73
C ALA A 986 -9.49 -5.24 -22.72
N LEU A 987 -9.17 -5.79 -21.54
CA LEU A 987 -8.24 -6.90 -21.36
C LEU A 987 -8.92 -8.27 -21.38
N ARG A 988 -10.25 -8.39 -21.42
CA ARG A 988 -10.92 -9.70 -21.57
C ARG A 988 -10.44 -10.51 -22.79
N PRO A 989 -10.11 -9.91 -23.96
CA PRO A 989 -9.47 -10.64 -25.07
C PRO A 989 -8.11 -11.28 -24.72
N SER A 990 -7.45 -10.84 -23.64
CA SER A 990 -6.22 -11.47 -23.14
C SER A 990 -6.42 -12.91 -22.68
N THR A 991 -7.64 -13.30 -22.29
CA THR A 991 -7.99 -14.69 -21.95
C THR A 991 -7.64 -15.65 -23.09
N ALA A 992 -7.92 -15.26 -24.34
CA ALA A 992 -7.61 -16.06 -25.52
C ALA A 992 -6.10 -16.09 -25.83
N LEU A 993 -5.35 -15.06 -25.42
CA LEU A 993 -3.89 -15.00 -25.58
C LEU A 993 -3.19 -15.84 -24.51
N LEU A 994 -3.62 -15.73 -23.26
CA LEU A 994 -3.18 -16.59 -22.16
C LEU A 994 -3.54 -18.04 -22.45
N LYS A 995 -4.72 -18.34 -23.00
CA LYS A 995 -5.07 -19.72 -23.41
C LYS A 995 -4.13 -20.28 -24.49
N LYS A 996 -3.52 -19.42 -25.31
CA LYS A 996 -2.51 -19.78 -26.32
C LYS A 996 -1.08 -19.56 -25.86
N GLY A 997 -0.89 -19.09 -24.63
CA GLY A 997 0.41 -18.71 -24.08
C GLY A 997 1.27 -19.94 -23.82
N ALA A 998 2.58 -19.79 -24.02
CA ALA A 998 3.55 -20.80 -23.65
C ALA A 998 3.95 -20.58 -22.19
N PHE A 999 3.25 -21.24 -21.27
CA PHE A 999 3.65 -21.25 -19.86
C PHE A 999 4.60 -22.40 -19.58
N ASP A 1000 5.66 -22.11 -18.85
CA ASP A 1000 6.57 -23.14 -18.33
C ASP A 1000 6.06 -23.62 -16.96
N VAL A 1001 4.91 -24.32 -16.95
CA VAL A 1001 4.36 -24.95 -15.76
C VAL A 1001 4.76 -26.44 -15.77
N PRO A 1002 5.77 -26.84 -14.97
CA PRO A 1002 6.19 -28.23 -14.93
C PRO A 1002 5.16 -29.11 -14.22
N PHE A 1003 4.81 -30.22 -14.86
CA PHE A 1003 4.05 -31.32 -14.25
C PHE A 1003 4.97 -32.53 -14.07
N PRO A 1004 4.86 -33.26 -12.94
CA PRO A 1004 5.62 -34.50 -12.78
C PRO A 1004 5.18 -35.57 -13.79
N PRO A 1005 6.05 -36.57 -14.08
CA PRO A 1005 5.72 -37.64 -15.01
C PRO A 1005 4.45 -38.39 -14.62
N GLY A 1006 3.48 -38.47 -15.54
CA GLY A 1006 2.24 -39.24 -15.35
C GLY A 1006 1.16 -38.55 -14.52
N SER A 1007 1.35 -37.29 -14.10
CA SER A 1007 0.29 -36.54 -13.40
C SER A 1007 -0.87 -36.21 -14.34
N GLY A 1008 -2.07 -36.53 -13.90
CA GLY A 1008 -3.34 -36.14 -14.53
C GLY A 1008 -3.98 -34.90 -13.89
N ALA A 1009 -3.30 -34.26 -12.93
CA ALA A 1009 -3.81 -33.10 -12.22
C ALA A 1009 -4.08 -31.93 -13.16
N ARG A 1010 -5.03 -31.09 -12.75
CA ARG A 1010 -5.14 -29.73 -13.25
C ARG A 1010 -4.76 -28.75 -12.17
N ILE A 1011 -3.97 -27.75 -12.53
CA ILE A 1011 -3.53 -26.69 -11.62
C ILE A 1011 -4.35 -25.44 -11.89
N VAL A 1012 -4.92 -24.86 -10.86
CA VAL A 1012 -5.53 -23.53 -10.91
C VAL A 1012 -4.55 -22.52 -10.34
N ARG A 1013 -4.30 -21.44 -11.08
CA ARG A 1013 -3.58 -20.26 -10.59
C ARG A 1013 -4.44 -19.02 -10.78
N ARG A 1014 -4.50 -18.17 -9.75
CA ARG A 1014 -4.90 -16.76 -9.88
C ARG A 1014 -3.69 -15.97 -10.34
N GLY A 1015 -3.89 -14.98 -11.18
CA GLY A 1015 -2.82 -14.08 -11.56
C GLY A 1015 -3.32 -12.72 -11.98
N ILE A 1016 -2.45 -11.73 -11.83
CA ILE A 1016 -2.72 -10.35 -12.18
C ILE A 1016 -2.02 -10.07 -13.50
N LEU A 1017 -2.80 -9.74 -14.53
CA LEU A 1017 -2.32 -9.22 -15.79
C LEU A 1017 -2.20 -7.71 -15.68
N SER A 1018 -0.97 -7.19 -15.64
CA SER A 1018 -0.68 -5.76 -15.70
C SER A 1018 -0.20 -5.37 -17.10
N CYS A 1019 -0.94 -4.47 -17.73
CA CYS A 1019 -0.66 -3.94 -19.05
C CYS A 1019 -0.42 -2.43 -18.98
N SER A 1020 0.56 -1.95 -19.74
CA SER A 1020 0.78 -0.51 -19.93
C SER A 1020 0.24 -0.06 -21.27
N ASP A 1021 -0.11 1.23 -21.39
CA ASP A 1021 -0.51 1.85 -22.66
C ASP A 1021 0.70 2.19 -23.56
N VAL A 1022 1.91 2.24 -22.99
CA VAL A 1022 3.15 2.47 -23.74
C VAL A 1022 3.62 1.25 -24.52
N SER A 1023 3.27 0.04 -24.09
CA SER A 1023 3.70 -1.23 -24.71
C SER A 1023 2.52 -2.12 -25.10
N LYS A 1024 2.74 -3.04 -26.04
CA LYS A 1024 1.83 -4.18 -26.25
C LYS A 1024 2.11 -5.31 -25.26
N ALA A 1025 3.26 -5.28 -24.59
CA ALA A 1025 3.65 -6.26 -23.60
C ALA A 1025 2.92 -5.99 -22.28
N CYS A 1026 2.33 -7.05 -21.75
CA CYS A 1026 1.72 -7.13 -20.44
C CYS A 1026 2.41 -8.21 -19.62
N GLN A 1027 2.55 -7.96 -18.33
CA GLN A 1027 3.06 -8.93 -17.38
C GLN A 1027 1.90 -9.64 -16.69
N PHE A 1028 1.81 -10.95 -16.83
CA PHE A 1028 0.89 -11.79 -16.05
C PHE A 1028 1.67 -12.43 -14.90
N THR A 1029 1.40 -11.99 -13.68
CA THR A 1029 2.04 -12.49 -12.45
C THR A 1029 1.10 -13.44 -11.73
N MET A 1030 1.48 -14.71 -11.63
CA MET A 1030 0.71 -15.73 -10.92
C MET A 1030 0.92 -15.61 -9.41
N LEU A 1031 -0.17 -15.59 -8.65
CA LEU A 1031 -0.12 -15.50 -7.19
C LEU A 1031 0.16 -16.88 -6.56
N PRO A 1032 0.70 -16.92 -5.32
CA PRO A 1032 0.83 -18.16 -4.55
C PRO A 1032 -0.53 -18.83 -4.31
N PRO A 1033 -0.65 -20.17 -4.34
CA PRO A 1033 -1.92 -20.88 -4.16
C PRO A 1033 -2.68 -20.53 -2.87
N GLU A 1034 -1.95 -20.31 -1.78
CA GLU A 1034 -2.51 -19.93 -0.47
C GLU A 1034 -3.09 -18.50 -0.41
N SER A 1035 -2.69 -17.63 -1.35
CA SER A 1035 -3.26 -16.29 -1.51
C SER A 1035 -4.53 -16.28 -2.37
N VAL A 1036 -4.93 -17.45 -2.91
CA VAL A 1036 -6.10 -17.57 -3.78
C VAL A 1036 -7.33 -17.92 -2.96
N ARG A 1037 -8.22 -16.95 -2.78
CA ARG A 1037 -9.60 -17.17 -2.31
C ARG A 1037 -10.59 -16.82 -3.43
N ARG A 1038 -11.75 -17.46 -3.43
CA ARG A 1038 -12.85 -17.04 -4.30
C ARG A 1038 -13.43 -15.75 -3.74
N ASP A 1039 -13.33 -14.68 -4.53
CA ASP A 1039 -14.01 -13.40 -4.25
C ASP A 1039 -15.54 -13.59 -4.28
#